data_AF-A0A0R1S380-F1
#
_entry.id   AF-A0A0R1S380-F1
#
_cell.length_a   1.000
_cell.length_b   1.000
_cell.length_c   1.000
_cell.angle_alpha   90.00
_cell.angle_beta   90.00
_cell.angle_gamma   90.00
#
_symmetry.space_group_name_H-M   'P 1'
#
loop_
_entity.id
_entity.type
_entity.pdbx_description
1 polymer ?
#
loop_
_entity_poly.entity_id
_entity_poly.type
_entity_poly.pdbx_seq_one_letter_code
_entity_poly.pdbx_strand_id
1 'polypeptide(L)'
;MKKYHWGMGIAILLMGVSLGTAPKSVQAATSTEIQQVIKSGKLANGNSRLDLGDINLGNLIDNSVPVEDFGNELYKVLFVRDSFSISSANSFRSDDLTDAPDYEAMQADHQWYDDNPDTQIITRQSEDGLTLSARYLQNGNSKKTVIVAHGYRGTSKDAAFWAKMYYDMGYNVLAPDARAHGASEGKTITFGWKEKQDYQGWIQQMIETTGQETDIVLQGVSMGAATVMMTGGEQLPDNVKAIVEDAGYTSLSDEIDYLLTELRPFGMFDDDETLEEIQGTERMQVALKIANDKLVQTAGMSIADVSTVNQVQKTTLPTLFIHGGNDTFVPTRMVDTLYDASSSLLKKKVVIPDATHGFSMAYDRATYYQEVTDFLIKTDKLELQTLIEKAKAVKPETDQHFTTSSEKQLQTELTKAQTVLANDQATQDEVDAAIKTLETALDGLVQVNPVALQAEITVAKKVAPKEGYTFTSETAAQLATKLTAAEQVLANLDASQVQVDQATTDLKVAVQGLKQVAIKTKVDTAELTALVNYADQLQNNRYTDASFSAVKSALGQAKVILANPDATQAQIDAAYGQLNQAIQGLVIVEKAAVKPSQPAVNQHKATDTKTKLPRTGENSGQSVLLVLIGSLLVGSTAIVFYRRRRHN
;
A
#
# COMPACT_ATOMS: atom_id res chain seq x y z
N MET A 1 57.19 -6.06 -48.87
CA MET A 1 55.75 -5.99 -49.22
C MET A 1 55.13 -7.37 -49.06
N LYS A 2 54.55 -7.69 -47.89
CA LYS A 2 53.43 -8.64 -47.83
C LYS A 2 52.29 -7.94 -48.60
N LYS A 3 51.90 -8.43 -49.78
CA LYS A 3 50.77 -7.87 -50.55
C LYS A 3 49.55 -8.76 -50.31
N TYR A 4 48.41 -8.12 -50.04
CA TYR A 4 47.11 -8.75 -49.77
C TYR A 4 47.08 -9.58 -48.48
N HIS A 5 46.73 -8.92 -47.38
CA HIS A 5 46.13 -9.56 -46.22
C HIS A 5 44.70 -9.01 -46.07
N TRP A 6 43.72 -9.90 -46.22
CA TRP A 6 42.43 -9.88 -45.54
C TRP A 6 41.60 -8.58 -45.49
N GLY A 7 41.69 -7.75 -46.53
CA GLY A 7 40.86 -7.92 -47.72
C GLY A 7 39.34 -8.13 -47.58
N MET A 8 38.84 -8.80 -46.54
CA MET A 8 37.43 -9.16 -46.36
C MET A 8 37.00 -9.53 -44.94
N GLY A 9 37.86 -9.45 -43.91
CA GLY A 9 37.34 -9.24 -42.53
C GLY A 9 36.48 -7.96 -42.50
N ILE A 10 36.98 -7.00 -43.26
CA ILE A 10 36.43 -5.75 -43.77
C ILE A 10 35.14 -5.93 -44.62
N ALA A 11 34.58 -7.15 -44.73
CA ALA A 11 33.20 -7.38 -45.15
C ALA A 11 32.46 -8.50 -44.39
N ILE A 12 33.16 -9.46 -43.78
CA ILE A 12 32.61 -10.44 -42.82
C ILE A 12 31.86 -9.72 -41.69
N LEU A 13 32.40 -8.59 -41.22
CA LEU A 13 31.81 -7.77 -40.17
C LEU A 13 30.85 -6.68 -40.71
N LEU A 14 30.77 -6.43 -42.03
CA LEU A 14 30.12 -5.22 -42.56
C LEU A 14 28.64 -5.06 -42.15
N MET A 15 27.96 -6.17 -41.82
CA MET A 15 26.90 -6.18 -40.80
C MET A 15 26.86 -7.47 -39.94
N GLY A 16 27.69 -8.48 -40.24
CA GLY A 16 27.97 -9.59 -39.33
C GLY A 16 26.87 -10.58 -38.86
N VAL A 17 25.66 -10.76 -39.41
CA VAL A 17 24.97 -10.25 -40.61
C VAL A 17 23.47 -10.23 -40.28
N SER A 18 22.87 -9.03 -40.12
CA SER A 18 21.43 -8.85 -39.82
C SER A 18 20.96 -9.40 -38.45
N LEU A 19 21.62 -8.98 -37.37
CA LEU A 19 21.17 -9.15 -35.97
C LEU A 19 21.25 -10.57 -35.37
N GLY A 20 22.29 -11.35 -35.69
CA GLY A 20 22.72 -12.44 -34.81
C GLY A 20 23.56 -13.54 -35.47
N THR A 21 24.87 -13.50 -35.18
CA THR A 21 25.96 -14.42 -35.56
C THR A 21 26.14 -14.74 -37.05
N ALA A 22 27.37 -15.10 -37.41
CA ALA A 22 27.75 -15.53 -38.75
C ALA A 22 27.78 -17.07 -38.79
N PRO A 23 26.97 -17.72 -39.64
CA PRO A 23 26.77 -19.16 -39.53
C PRO A 23 28.05 -19.97 -39.69
N LYS A 24 28.13 -21.10 -38.98
CA LYS A 24 29.25 -22.06 -39.02
C LYS A 24 29.68 -22.44 -40.45
N SER A 25 28.76 -22.34 -41.43
CA SER A 25 29.01 -22.53 -42.86
C SER A 25 29.93 -21.48 -43.51
N VAL A 26 30.08 -20.27 -42.94
CA VAL A 26 30.96 -19.20 -43.45
C VAL A 26 32.42 -19.39 -43.02
N GLN A 27 32.68 -20.05 -41.89
CA GLN A 27 34.04 -20.39 -41.42
C GLN A 27 34.80 -21.31 -42.39
N ALA A 28 34.11 -21.93 -43.34
CA ALA A 28 34.70 -22.77 -44.39
C ALA A 28 35.07 -22.01 -45.69
N ALA A 29 34.81 -20.70 -45.78
CA ALA A 29 35.01 -19.93 -47.01
C ALA A 29 36.49 -19.83 -47.41
N THR A 30 36.81 -20.22 -48.64
CA THR A 30 38.20 -20.16 -49.14
C THR A 30 38.60 -18.75 -49.56
N SER A 31 39.92 -18.49 -49.57
CA SER A 31 40.50 -17.26 -50.09
C SER A 31 40.15 -16.96 -51.57
N THR A 32 39.68 -17.96 -52.32
CA THR A 32 39.22 -17.80 -53.71
C THR A 32 37.78 -17.27 -53.77
N GLU A 33 36.89 -17.75 -52.91
CA GLU A 33 35.50 -17.27 -52.81
C GLU A 33 35.47 -15.83 -52.31
N ILE A 34 36.26 -15.51 -51.29
CA ILE A 34 36.49 -14.14 -50.82
C ILE A 34 36.92 -13.21 -51.98
N GLN A 35 37.87 -13.67 -52.81
CA GLN A 35 38.34 -12.95 -53.99
C GLN A 35 37.32 -12.86 -55.14
N GLN A 36 36.25 -13.66 -55.13
CA GLN A 36 35.10 -13.48 -56.01
C GLN A 36 34.17 -12.39 -55.48
N VAL A 37 33.83 -12.38 -54.18
CA VAL A 37 32.94 -11.37 -53.59
C VAL A 37 33.51 -9.95 -53.75
N ILE A 38 34.82 -9.77 -53.52
CA ILE A 38 35.53 -8.49 -53.74
C ILE A 38 35.36 -7.98 -55.19
N LYS A 39 35.18 -8.87 -56.18
CA LYS A 39 35.09 -8.55 -57.61
C LYS A 39 33.66 -8.54 -58.16
N SER A 40 32.73 -9.21 -57.50
CA SER A 40 31.32 -9.34 -57.94
C SER A 40 30.35 -8.45 -57.17
N GLY A 41 30.75 -7.96 -55.98
CA GLY A 41 29.88 -7.30 -55.01
C GLY A 41 28.89 -8.24 -54.32
N LYS A 42 29.01 -9.56 -54.50
CA LYS A 42 27.98 -10.55 -54.13
C LYS A 42 28.59 -11.83 -53.59
N LEU A 43 28.24 -12.15 -52.34
CA LEU A 43 28.39 -13.48 -51.74
C LEU A 43 27.09 -14.26 -51.94
N ALA A 44 27.19 -15.55 -52.23
CA ALA A 44 26.07 -16.48 -52.23
C ALA A 44 26.53 -17.82 -51.66
N ASN A 45 26.22 -18.07 -50.38
CA ASN A 45 26.14 -19.43 -49.86
C ASN A 45 24.69 -19.93 -50.01
N GLY A 46 24.40 -21.19 -49.63
CA GLY A 46 23.17 -21.89 -50.05
C GLY A 46 21.84 -21.18 -49.73
N ASN A 47 21.80 -20.38 -48.66
CA ASN A 47 20.58 -19.71 -48.18
C ASN A 47 20.67 -18.17 -48.14
N SER A 48 21.86 -17.56 -48.27
CA SER A 48 22.06 -16.13 -48.01
C SER A 48 22.87 -15.41 -49.09
N ARG A 49 22.38 -14.22 -49.45
CA ARG A 49 22.97 -13.31 -50.44
C ARG A 49 23.19 -11.92 -49.86
N LEU A 50 24.44 -11.49 -49.87
CA LEU A 50 24.85 -10.10 -49.62
C LEU A 50 24.82 -9.34 -50.96
N ASP A 51 24.22 -8.15 -51.00
CA ASP A 51 24.25 -7.26 -52.16
C ASP A 51 24.72 -5.87 -51.71
N LEU A 52 25.95 -5.51 -52.09
CA LEU A 52 26.70 -4.41 -51.46
C LEU A 52 26.30 -3.00 -51.93
N GLY A 53 25.32 -2.88 -52.84
CA GLY A 53 24.71 -1.61 -53.21
C GLY A 53 25.71 -0.54 -53.66
N ASP A 54 25.74 0.56 -52.92
CA ASP A 54 26.60 1.72 -53.14
C ASP A 54 27.92 1.67 -52.33
N ILE A 55 28.20 0.60 -51.56
CA ILE A 55 29.47 0.44 -50.84
C ILE A 55 30.60 0.09 -51.80
N ASN A 56 31.63 0.93 -51.82
CA ASN A 56 32.91 0.58 -52.44
C ASN A 56 33.80 -0.14 -51.43
N LEU A 57 33.74 -1.47 -51.44
CA LEU A 57 34.63 -2.33 -50.63
C LEU A 57 36.10 -1.93 -50.72
N GLY A 58 36.60 -1.55 -51.92
CA GLY A 58 38.01 -1.20 -52.11
C GLY A 58 38.46 -0.04 -51.22
N ASN A 59 37.57 0.93 -50.96
CA ASN A 59 37.85 2.09 -50.12
C ASN A 59 37.83 1.77 -48.61
N LEU A 60 37.16 0.69 -48.21
CA LEU A 60 37.23 0.15 -46.84
C LEU A 60 38.47 -0.72 -46.65
N ILE A 61 38.84 -1.49 -47.69
CA ILE A 61 39.86 -2.54 -47.65
C ILE A 61 41.29 -2.00 -47.77
N ASP A 62 41.54 -1.18 -48.79
CA ASP A 62 42.89 -0.87 -49.20
C ASP A 62 43.42 0.31 -48.37
N ASN A 63 44.26 0.02 -47.38
CA ASN A 63 44.84 1.04 -46.50
C ASN A 63 45.76 2.06 -47.22
N SER A 64 45.98 1.91 -48.54
CA SER A 64 46.60 2.95 -49.38
C SER A 64 45.62 3.97 -49.99
N VAL A 65 44.30 3.79 -49.90
CA VAL A 65 43.34 4.83 -50.34
C VAL A 65 43.38 6.06 -49.42
N PRO A 66 42.97 7.25 -49.90
CA PRO A 66 42.77 8.42 -49.05
C PRO A 66 41.86 8.12 -47.85
N VAL A 67 42.23 8.63 -46.67
CA VAL A 67 41.41 8.44 -45.45
C VAL A 67 40.03 9.10 -45.55
N GLU A 68 39.88 10.10 -46.43
CA GLU A 68 38.57 10.68 -46.77
C GLU A 68 37.66 9.66 -47.45
N ASP A 69 38.17 8.91 -48.44
CA ASP A 69 37.39 7.86 -49.11
C ASP A 69 36.99 6.73 -48.15
N PHE A 70 37.87 6.38 -47.21
CA PHE A 70 37.57 5.41 -46.15
C PHE A 70 36.47 5.93 -45.20
N GLY A 71 36.59 7.17 -44.69
CA GLY A 71 35.55 7.79 -43.86
C GLY A 71 34.22 8.03 -44.59
N ASN A 72 34.27 8.28 -45.91
CA ASN A 72 33.10 8.40 -46.77
C ASN A 72 32.32 7.07 -46.85
N GLU A 73 33.00 5.93 -47.00
CA GLU A 73 32.34 4.61 -46.96
C GLU A 73 31.88 4.24 -45.55
N LEU A 74 32.69 4.49 -44.51
CA LEU A 74 32.33 4.20 -43.12
C LEU A 74 31.01 4.90 -42.72
N TYR A 75 30.81 6.15 -43.17
CA TYR A 75 29.52 6.84 -43.05
C TYR A 75 28.36 6.10 -43.74
N LYS A 76 28.56 5.64 -44.98
CA LYS A 76 27.52 4.88 -45.70
C LYS A 76 27.16 3.61 -44.94
N VAL A 77 28.17 2.86 -44.51
CA VAL A 77 28.01 1.58 -43.81
C VAL A 77 27.16 1.77 -42.56
N LEU A 78 27.56 2.68 -41.67
CA LEU A 78 26.88 2.89 -40.39
C LEU A 78 25.50 3.54 -40.58
N PHE A 79 25.40 4.60 -41.38
CA PHE A 79 24.24 5.51 -41.30
C PHE A 79 23.31 5.51 -42.53
N VAL A 80 23.73 5.07 -43.72
CA VAL A 80 22.89 5.19 -44.92
C VAL A 80 22.02 3.95 -45.12
N ARG A 81 20.69 4.14 -45.07
CA ARG A 81 19.66 3.10 -45.22
C ARG A 81 19.96 2.10 -46.33
N ASP A 82 19.95 2.53 -47.59
CA ASP A 82 20.00 1.63 -48.74
C ASP A 82 21.43 1.42 -49.28
N SER A 83 22.47 1.75 -48.48
CA SER A 83 23.87 1.65 -48.93
C SER A 83 24.28 0.24 -49.35
N PHE A 84 23.67 -0.77 -48.73
CA PHE A 84 23.80 -2.18 -49.02
C PHE A 84 22.50 -2.88 -48.59
N SER A 85 22.36 -4.16 -48.93
CA SER A 85 21.31 -5.01 -48.36
C SER A 85 21.82 -6.42 -48.04
N ILE A 86 21.24 -7.01 -47.00
CA ILE A 86 21.33 -8.45 -46.73
C ILE A 86 20.01 -9.06 -47.18
N SER A 87 20.11 -10.12 -47.98
CA SER A 87 18.99 -10.97 -48.35
C SER A 87 19.33 -12.43 -48.01
N SER A 88 19.13 -12.81 -46.75
CA SER A 88 18.84 -14.22 -46.45
C SER A 88 17.50 -14.57 -47.10
N ALA A 89 17.37 -15.77 -47.67
CA ALA A 89 16.16 -16.19 -48.38
C ALA A 89 14.93 -16.29 -47.45
N ASN A 90 15.16 -16.29 -46.12
CA ASN A 90 14.17 -16.05 -45.07
C ASN A 90 14.91 -15.29 -43.95
N SER A 91 14.39 -14.18 -43.42
CA SER A 91 15.13 -13.29 -42.51
C SER A 91 15.60 -13.96 -41.21
N PHE A 92 14.92 -15.02 -40.75
CA PHE A 92 15.27 -15.80 -39.56
C PHE A 92 15.73 -17.24 -39.89
N ARG A 93 16.29 -17.49 -41.08
CA ARG A 93 17.04 -18.74 -41.39
C ARG A 93 18.54 -18.48 -41.49
N SER A 94 19.13 -18.01 -40.40
CA SER A 94 20.54 -18.29 -40.13
C SER A 94 20.67 -19.78 -39.75
N ASP A 95 21.72 -20.45 -40.21
CA ASP A 95 21.96 -21.84 -39.82
C ASP A 95 22.22 -21.94 -38.29
N ASP A 96 22.71 -20.86 -37.66
CA ASP A 96 22.98 -20.79 -36.21
C ASP A 96 21.73 -20.89 -35.33
N LEU A 97 20.59 -20.32 -35.76
CA LEU A 97 19.35 -20.42 -35.00
C LEU A 97 18.77 -21.84 -35.03
N THR A 98 19.21 -22.71 -35.94
CA THR A 98 18.70 -24.10 -36.01
C THR A 98 19.16 -24.97 -34.84
N ASP A 99 20.18 -24.55 -34.10
CA ASP A 99 20.60 -25.17 -32.83
C ASP A 99 19.86 -24.59 -31.59
N ALA A 100 19.05 -23.52 -31.74
CA ALA A 100 18.35 -22.88 -30.63
C ALA A 100 17.06 -23.65 -30.24
N PRO A 101 16.81 -23.94 -28.94
CA PRO A 101 15.72 -24.83 -28.51
C PRO A 101 14.31 -24.47 -29.00
N ASP A 102 13.95 -23.19 -29.02
CA ASP A 102 12.59 -22.72 -29.35
C ASP A 102 12.44 -22.26 -30.82
N TYR A 103 13.37 -22.63 -31.71
CA TYR A 103 13.43 -22.14 -33.09
C TYR A 103 12.19 -22.44 -33.94
N GLU A 104 11.56 -23.61 -33.75
CA GLU A 104 10.30 -23.94 -34.44
C GLU A 104 9.13 -23.07 -33.95
N ALA A 105 9.12 -22.68 -32.66
CA ALA A 105 8.10 -21.79 -32.11
C ALA A 105 8.25 -20.37 -32.67
N MET A 106 9.47 -19.86 -32.83
CA MET A 106 9.71 -18.57 -33.49
C MET A 106 9.24 -18.57 -34.95
N GLN A 107 9.50 -19.64 -35.72
CA GLN A 107 8.97 -19.75 -37.09
C GLN A 107 7.43 -19.74 -37.11
N ALA A 108 6.77 -20.37 -36.13
CA ALA A 108 5.31 -20.31 -35.99
C ALA A 108 4.80 -18.91 -35.63
N ASP A 109 5.50 -18.18 -34.74
CA ASP A 109 5.17 -16.79 -34.40
C ASP A 109 5.31 -15.86 -35.62
N HIS A 110 6.38 -16.01 -36.40
CA HIS A 110 6.58 -15.25 -37.65
C HIS A 110 5.51 -15.56 -38.69
N GLN A 111 5.15 -16.84 -38.89
CA GLN A 111 4.08 -17.22 -39.81
C GLN A 111 2.73 -16.66 -39.36
N TRP A 112 2.40 -16.74 -38.07
CA TRP A 112 1.21 -16.09 -37.50
C TRP A 112 1.22 -14.58 -37.75
N TYR A 113 2.34 -13.91 -37.46
CA TYR A 113 2.43 -12.46 -37.54
C TYR A 113 2.34 -11.92 -38.97
N ASP A 114 2.84 -12.68 -39.96
CA ASP A 114 2.73 -12.31 -41.37
C ASP A 114 1.36 -12.65 -41.99
N ASP A 115 0.76 -13.79 -41.62
CA ASP A 115 -0.55 -14.22 -42.14
C ASP A 115 -1.75 -13.58 -41.41
N ASN A 116 -1.57 -12.95 -40.25
CA ASN A 116 -2.68 -12.43 -39.43
C ASN A 116 -3.50 -11.37 -40.21
N PRO A 117 -4.77 -11.66 -40.57
CA PRO A 117 -5.59 -10.81 -41.43
C PRO A 117 -6.05 -9.51 -40.75
N ASP A 118 -5.98 -9.44 -39.41
CA ASP A 118 -6.33 -8.25 -38.63
C ASP A 118 -5.17 -7.24 -38.54
N THR A 119 -4.01 -7.55 -39.16
CA THR A 119 -2.86 -6.63 -39.21
C THR A 119 -3.16 -5.41 -40.07
N GLN A 120 -3.19 -4.25 -39.45
CA GLN A 120 -3.32 -2.95 -40.11
C GLN A 120 -1.93 -2.36 -40.38
N ILE A 121 -1.80 -1.60 -41.46
CA ILE A 121 -0.66 -0.68 -41.64
C ILE A 121 -1.16 0.72 -41.28
N ILE A 122 -0.56 1.33 -40.27
CA ILE A 122 -0.85 2.71 -39.86
C ILE A 122 0.37 3.61 -40.09
N THR A 123 0.14 4.90 -40.25
CA THR A 123 1.19 5.87 -40.56
C THR A 123 1.07 7.14 -39.73
N ARG A 124 2.18 7.87 -39.57
CA ARG A 124 2.23 9.23 -39.02
C ARG A 124 3.28 10.08 -39.71
N GLN A 125 3.32 11.37 -39.41
CA GLN A 125 4.44 12.25 -39.76
C GLN A 125 5.37 12.41 -38.55
N SER A 126 6.69 12.36 -38.77
CA SER A 126 7.69 12.80 -37.79
C SER A 126 7.68 14.33 -37.64
N GLU A 127 8.31 14.85 -36.58
CA GLU A 127 8.48 16.30 -36.40
C GLU A 127 9.32 16.94 -37.51
N ASP A 128 10.26 16.18 -38.10
CA ASP A 128 11.07 16.58 -39.25
C ASP A 128 10.49 16.16 -40.62
N GLY A 129 9.19 15.81 -40.67
CA GLY A 129 8.41 15.70 -41.91
C GLY A 129 8.63 14.41 -42.72
N LEU A 130 8.96 13.30 -42.05
CA LEU A 130 9.03 11.97 -42.66
C LEU A 130 7.71 11.22 -42.44
N THR A 131 7.17 10.58 -43.48
CA THR A 131 6.07 9.62 -43.32
C THR A 131 6.61 8.33 -42.71
N LEU A 132 6.20 8.02 -41.48
CA LEU A 132 6.55 6.80 -40.78
C LEU A 132 5.41 5.78 -40.89
N SER A 133 5.76 4.50 -40.91
CA SER A 133 4.86 3.35 -41.06
C SER A 133 5.01 2.38 -39.90
N ALA A 134 3.92 1.72 -39.53
CA ALA A 134 3.91 0.67 -38.50
C ALA A 134 2.89 -0.43 -38.83
N ARG A 135 3.22 -1.67 -38.46
CA ARG A 135 2.24 -2.76 -38.33
C ARG A 135 1.50 -2.59 -37.01
N TYR A 136 0.17 -2.67 -37.04
CA TYR A 136 -0.68 -2.57 -35.86
C TYR A 136 -1.64 -3.76 -35.77
N LEU A 137 -1.69 -4.40 -34.60
CA LEU A 137 -2.58 -5.50 -34.26
C LEU A 137 -3.42 -5.09 -33.04
N GLN A 138 -4.71 -4.89 -33.27
CA GLN A 138 -5.67 -4.59 -32.20
C GLN A 138 -6.12 -5.87 -31.51
N ASN A 139 -6.12 -5.89 -30.18
CA ASN A 139 -6.51 -7.04 -29.37
C ASN A 139 -7.87 -6.78 -28.71
N GLY A 140 -8.93 -6.94 -29.51
CA GLY A 140 -10.31 -6.66 -29.09
C GLY A 140 -10.49 -5.22 -28.62
N ASN A 141 -10.80 -5.05 -27.33
CA ASN A 141 -11.00 -3.74 -26.68
C ASN A 141 -9.89 -3.40 -25.67
N SER A 142 -8.72 -4.05 -25.75
CA SER A 142 -7.67 -3.97 -24.74
C SER A 142 -7.22 -2.53 -24.45
N LYS A 143 -6.94 -2.27 -23.17
CA LYS A 143 -6.30 -1.05 -22.64
C LYS A 143 -4.82 -1.24 -22.32
N LYS A 144 -4.23 -2.34 -22.78
CA LYS A 144 -2.79 -2.57 -22.75
C LYS A 144 -2.25 -2.52 -24.17
N THR A 145 -1.14 -1.82 -24.37
CA THR A 145 -0.51 -1.63 -25.68
C THR A 145 0.99 -1.80 -25.54
N VAL A 146 1.62 -2.57 -26.42
CA VAL A 146 3.09 -2.59 -26.54
C VAL A 146 3.50 -1.85 -27.81
N ILE A 147 4.60 -1.11 -27.74
CA ILE A 147 5.30 -0.58 -28.91
C ILE A 147 6.65 -1.31 -29.01
N VAL A 148 6.85 -2.06 -30.10
CA VAL A 148 8.01 -2.96 -30.28
C VAL A 148 9.01 -2.35 -31.27
N ALA A 149 10.22 -2.07 -30.79
CA ALA A 149 11.33 -1.51 -31.56
C ALA A 149 12.28 -2.60 -32.08
N HIS A 150 12.38 -2.71 -33.42
CA HIS A 150 13.30 -3.63 -34.08
C HIS A 150 14.77 -3.15 -33.98
N GLY A 151 15.70 -4.08 -34.19
CA GLY A 151 17.15 -3.79 -34.21
C GLY A 151 17.63 -3.04 -35.46
N TYR A 152 18.94 -2.80 -35.52
CA TYR A 152 19.60 -2.10 -36.61
C TYR A 152 19.36 -2.78 -37.97
N ARG A 153 18.89 -2.00 -38.97
CA ARG A 153 18.55 -2.46 -40.33
C ARG A 153 17.41 -3.49 -40.42
N GLY A 154 16.71 -3.75 -39.33
CA GLY A 154 15.49 -4.55 -39.29
C GLY A 154 14.24 -3.81 -39.80
N THR A 155 13.09 -4.41 -39.58
CA THR A 155 11.75 -3.91 -39.91
C THR A 155 10.71 -4.34 -38.88
N SER A 156 9.51 -3.80 -38.98
CA SER A 156 8.32 -4.22 -38.23
C SER A 156 7.96 -5.72 -38.34
N LYS A 157 8.51 -6.47 -39.31
CA LYS A 157 8.40 -7.95 -39.39
C LYS A 157 9.22 -8.69 -38.33
N ASP A 158 10.30 -8.07 -37.86
CA ASP A 158 11.23 -8.69 -36.93
C ASP A 158 10.68 -8.67 -35.49
N ALA A 159 9.63 -7.87 -35.27
CA ALA A 159 8.88 -7.82 -34.02
C ALA A 159 8.05 -9.09 -33.72
N ALA A 160 7.93 -10.04 -34.64
CA ALA A 160 6.87 -11.06 -34.64
C ALA A 160 6.73 -11.91 -33.37
N PHE A 161 7.83 -12.38 -32.77
CA PHE A 161 7.78 -13.26 -31.60
C PHE A 161 7.50 -12.49 -30.30
N TRP A 162 8.02 -11.26 -30.16
CA TRP A 162 7.53 -10.32 -29.13
C TRP A 162 6.05 -9.97 -29.35
N ALA A 163 5.66 -9.67 -30.58
CA ALA A 163 4.27 -9.36 -30.93
C ALA A 163 3.32 -10.50 -30.54
N LYS A 164 3.70 -11.75 -30.80
CA LYS A 164 2.92 -12.92 -30.36
C LYS A 164 2.83 -13.00 -28.84
N MET A 165 3.95 -12.87 -28.11
CA MET A 165 3.96 -12.87 -26.65
C MET A 165 3.02 -11.82 -26.05
N TYR A 166 3.18 -10.55 -26.44
CA TYR A 166 2.35 -9.47 -25.92
C TYR A 166 0.87 -9.61 -26.34
N TYR A 167 0.58 -10.11 -27.55
CA TYR A 167 -0.79 -10.37 -27.98
C TYR A 167 -1.45 -11.50 -27.18
N ASP A 168 -0.71 -12.57 -26.86
CA ASP A 168 -1.20 -13.63 -25.97
C ASP A 168 -1.38 -13.14 -24.53
N MET A 169 -0.56 -12.18 -24.07
CA MET A 169 -0.74 -11.45 -22.81
C MET A 169 -1.89 -10.42 -22.84
N GLY A 170 -2.63 -10.31 -23.96
CA GLY A 170 -3.80 -9.44 -24.09
C GLY A 170 -3.51 -8.00 -24.48
N TYR A 171 -2.30 -7.67 -24.97
CA TYR A 171 -1.94 -6.33 -25.42
C TYR A 171 -2.34 -6.11 -26.89
N ASN A 172 -2.71 -4.88 -27.25
CA ASN A 172 -2.57 -4.39 -28.62
C ASN A 172 -1.07 -4.29 -28.95
N VAL A 173 -0.67 -4.54 -30.19
CA VAL A 173 0.74 -4.47 -30.61
C VAL A 173 0.91 -3.42 -31.70
N LEU A 174 1.79 -2.45 -31.47
CA LEU A 174 2.34 -1.59 -32.50
C LEU A 174 3.81 -1.98 -32.75
N ALA A 175 4.18 -2.21 -34.00
CA ALA A 175 5.56 -2.41 -34.43
C ALA A 175 5.89 -1.39 -35.53
N PRO A 176 6.51 -0.25 -35.19
CA PRO A 176 6.98 0.71 -36.17
C PRO A 176 8.13 0.14 -37.02
N ASP A 177 8.13 0.46 -38.31
CA ASP A 177 9.38 0.58 -39.03
C ASP A 177 10.05 1.88 -38.54
N ALA A 178 11.26 1.81 -38.00
CA ALA A 178 12.00 3.00 -37.58
C ALA A 178 12.23 3.95 -38.77
N ARG A 179 12.49 5.25 -38.51
CA ARG A 179 12.90 6.18 -39.58
C ARG A 179 14.06 5.58 -40.38
N ALA A 180 14.04 5.81 -41.69
CA ALA A 180 14.99 5.22 -42.62
C ALA A 180 15.07 3.66 -42.58
N HIS A 181 13.98 2.97 -42.23
CA HIS A 181 13.83 1.51 -42.31
C HIS A 181 12.48 1.12 -42.94
N GLY A 182 12.33 -0.16 -43.34
CA GLY A 182 11.05 -0.74 -43.78
C GLY A 182 10.26 0.13 -44.78
N ALA A 183 8.98 0.39 -44.48
CA ALA A 183 8.12 1.31 -45.24
C ALA A 183 8.15 2.77 -44.73
N SER A 184 8.89 3.07 -43.66
CA SER A 184 9.10 4.44 -43.16
C SER A 184 10.07 5.22 -44.06
N GLU A 185 9.81 6.51 -44.26
CA GLU A 185 10.69 7.42 -44.99
C GLU A 185 11.97 7.78 -44.20
N GLY A 186 12.91 8.40 -44.90
CA GLY A 186 14.23 8.77 -44.38
C GLY A 186 15.37 8.03 -45.07
N LYS A 187 16.59 8.60 -44.97
CA LYS A 187 17.81 8.07 -45.61
C LYS A 187 18.94 7.77 -44.63
N THR A 188 18.90 8.39 -43.46
CA THR A 188 19.94 8.31 -42.43
C THR A 188 19.36 7.62 -41.19
N ILE A 189 19.93 6.49 -40.82
CA ILE A 189 19.70 5.78 -39.56
C ILE A 189 20.37 6.60 -38.45
N THR A 190 19.68 6.80 -37.33
CA THR A 190 20.14 7.70 -36.25
C THR A 190 20.31 7.02 -34.90
N PHE A 191 20.34 5.68 -34.90
CA PHE A 191 20.70 4.84 -33.75
C PHE A 191 19.93 5.24 -32.48
N GLY A 192 18.62 5.33 -32.57
CA GLY A 192 17.75 5.67 -31.43
C GLY A 192 17.59 7.17 -31.15
N TRP A 193 18.49 8.02 -31.63
CA TRP A 193 18.57 9.42 -31.18
C TRP A 193 17.54 10.37 -31.81
N LYS A 194 17.03 10.07 -33.00
CA LYS A 194 15.81 10.72 -33.53
C LYS A 194 14.59 9.82 -33.49
N GLU A 195 14.82 8.51 -33.45
CA GLU A 195 13.80 7.49 -33.29
C GLU A 195 13.03 7.71 -31.97
N LYS A 196 13.69 8.16 -30.89
CA LYS A 196 13.01 8.44 -29.61
C LYS A 196 11.87 9.46 -29.71
N GLN A 197 12.00 10.53 -30.50
CA GLN A 197 10.92 11.50 -30.76
C GLN A 197 9.83 10.90 -31.66
N ASP A 198 10.19 10.01 -32.59
CA ASP A 198 9.21 9.26 -33.36
C ASP A 198 8.37 8.37 -32.44
N TYR A 199 9.01 7.75 -31.43
CA TYR A 199 8.36 6.88 -30.45
C TYR A 199 7.51 7.67 -29.45
N GLN A 200 7.90 8.88 -29.01
CA GLN A 200 6.98 9.82 -28.34
C GLN A 200 5.72 10.08 -29.18
N GLY A 201 5.90 10.26 -30.49
CA GLY A 201 4.78 10.44 -31.42
C GLY A 201 3.92 9.19 -31.66
N TRP A 202 4.51 7.99 -31.62
CA TRP A 202 3.78 6.72 -31.66
C TRP A 202 3.02 6.46 -30.35
N ILE A 203 3.60 6.79 -29.19
CA ILE A 203 2.94 6.77 -27.87
C ILE A 203 1.68 7.63 -27.92
N GLN A 204 1.79 8.88 -28.37
CA GLN A 204 0.65 9.79 -28.50
C GLN A 204 -0.43 9.24 -29.44
N GLN A 205 -0.04 8.71 -30.61
CA GLN A 205 -0.99 8.10 -31.55
C GLN A 205 -1.69 6.87 -30.96
N MET A 206 -1.02 6.08 -30.12
CA MET A 206 -1.65 4.93 -29.45
C MET A 206 -2.61 5.35 -28.34
N ILE A 207 -2.32 6.42 -27.61
CA ILE A 207 -3.25 7.03 -26.63
C ILE A 207 -4.50 7.56 -27.35
N GLU A 208 -4.35 8.19 -28.50
CA GLU A 208 -5.48 8.64 -29.35
C GLU A 208 -6.29 7.48 -29.94
N THR A 209 -5.62 6.39 -30.34
CA THR A 209 -6.23 5.23 -31.01
C THR A 209 -6.95 4.30 -30.02
N THR A 210 -6.38 4.08 -28.83
CA THR A 210 -6.90 3.09 -27.85
C THR A 210 -7.57 3.73 -26.63
N GLY A 211 -7.39 5.04 -26.42
CA GLY A 211 -8.05 5.83 -25.38
C GLY A 211 -7.09 6.29 -24.27
N GLN A 212 -7.50 7.33 -23.53
CA GLN A 212 -6.68 7.97 -22.48
C GLN A 212 -6.31 7.01 -21.33
N GLU A 213 -7.12 5.98 -21.09
CA GLU A 213 -6.89 4.94 -20.07
C GLU A 213 -5.96 3.80 -20.55
N THR A 214 -5.14 3.99 -21.59
CA THR A 214 -4.25 2.93 -22.09
C THR A 214 -2.91 2.88 -21.34
N ASP A 215 -2.52 1.69 -20.92
CA ASP A 215 -1.17 1.39 -20.46
C ASP A 215 -0.27 1.05 -21.66
N ILE A 216 0.89 1.68 -21.73
CA ILE A 216 1.89 1.48 -22.80
C ILE A 216 3.17 0.88 -22.22
N VAL A 217 3.62 -0.22 -22.81
CA VAL A 217 4.95 -0.82 -22.58
C VAL A 217 5.82 -0.57 -23.82
N LEU A 218 7.08 -0.21 -23.61
CA LEU A 218 8.05 -0.07 -24.70
C LEU A 218 8.97 -1.29 -24.70
N GLN A 219 8.84 -2.15 -25.72
CA GLN A 219 9.74 -3.29 -25.95
C GLN A 219 10.79 -2.89 -27.00
N GLY A 220 12.04 -3.29 -26.83
CA GLY A 220 13.05 -3.14 -27.88
C GLY A 220 14.13 -4.22 -27.88
N VAL A 221 14.76 -4.42 -29.03
CA VAL A 221 15.96 -5.27 -29.18
C VAL A 221 17.11 -4.51 -29.82
N SER A 222 18.35 -4.68 -29.37
CA SER A 222 19.55 -4.10 -30.01
C SER A 222 19.45 -2.56 -30.14
N MET A 223 19.55 -2.00 -31.35
CA MET A 223 19.25 -0.58 -31.61
C MET A 223 17.85 -0.15 -31.14
N GLY A 224 16.85 -1.04 -31.20
CA GLY A 224 15.52 -0.82 -30.65
C GLY A 224 15.50 -0.80 -29.12
N ALA A 225 16.29 -1.64 -28.46
CA ALA A 225 16.47 -1.63 -27.00
C ALA A 225 17.06 -0.30 -26.53
N ALA A 226 18.13 0.16 -27.20
CA ALA A 226 18.68 1.49 -27.01
C ALA A 226 17.65 2.60 -27.33
N THR A 227 16.82 2.45 -28.37
CA THR A 227 15.75 3.40 -28.73
C THR A 227 14.71 3.54 -27.61
N VAL A 228 14.21 2.44 -27.03
CA VAL A 228 13.19 2.51 -25.97
C VAL A 228 13.74 3.04 -24.65
N MET A 229 14.99 2.69 -24.30
CA MET A 229 15.70 3.32 -23.18
C MET A 229 15.93 4.81 -23.39
N MET A 230 16.32 5.21 -24.61
CA MET A 230 16.50 6.62 -24.96
C MET A 230 15.18 7.40 -24.99
N THR A 231 14.06 6.74 -25.35
CA THR A 231 12.70 7.28 -25.26
C THR A 231 12.29 7.49 -23.80
N GLY A 232 12.61 6.54 -22.91
CA GLY A 232 12.36 6.65 -21.47
C GLY A 232 13.01 7.85 -20.79
N GLY A 233 14.12 8.35 -21.34
CA GLY A 233 14.83 9.54 -20.85
C GLY A 233 14.27 10.88 -21.31
N GLU A 234 13.20 10.89 -22.13
CA GLU A 234 12.47 12.09 -22.53
C GLU A 234 11.24 12.33 -21.63
N GLN A 235 10.52 13.44 -21.84
CA GLN A 235 9.23 13.65 -21.19
C GLN A 235 8.16 12.78 -21.87
N LEU A 236 7.58 11.85 -21.11
CA LEU A 236 6.55 10.90 -21.54
C LEU A 236 5.26 11.11 -20.72
N PRO A 237 4.07 10.79 -21.29
CA PRO A 237 2.83 10.77 -20.53
C PRO A 237 2.77 9.57 -19.57
N ASP A 238 2.04 9.71 -18.47
CA ASP A 238 1.86 8.70 -17.41
C ASP A 238 1.27 7.36 -17.92
N ASN A 239 0.78 7.33 -19.16
CA ASN A 239 0.39 6.11 -19.88
C ASN A 239 1.55 5.13 -20.07
N VAL A 240 2.80 5.59 -20.17
CA VAL A 240 3.95 4.70 -20.34
C VAL A 240 4.32 4.08 -18.99
N LYS A 241 4.12 2.76 -18.84
CA LYS A 241 4.25 2.06 -17.56
C LYS A 241 5.57 1.33 -17.36
N ALA A 242 6.20 0.87 -18.44
CA ALA A 242 7.45 0.11 -18.35
C ALA A 242 8.26 0.11 -19.66
N ILE A 243 9.55 -0.17 -19.51
CA ILE A 243 10.47 -0.48 -20.61
C ILE A 243 10.95 -1.93 -20.43
N VAL A 244 10.99 -2.68 -21.53
CA VAL A 244 11.64 -3.99 -21.62
C VAL A 244 12.64 -3.92 -22.76
N GLU A 245 13.91 -4.15 -22.44
CA GLU A 245 15.02 -4.01 -23.40
C GLU A 245 15.82 -5.32 -23.47
N ASP A 246 16.23 -5.69 -24.68
CA ASP A 246 16.98 -6.91 -24.97
C ASP A 246 18.24 -6.56 -25.78
N ALA A 247 19.41 -6.73 -25.17
CA ALA A 247 20.73 -6.47 -25.75
C ALA A 247 20.99 -5.01 -26.22
N GLY A 248 20.58 -4.00 -25.45
CA GLY A 248 20.90 -2.59 -25.72
C GLY A 248 22.36 -2.19 -25.39
N TYR A 249 22.91 -1.22 -26.14
CA TYR A 249 24.26 -0.67 -25.94
C TYR A 249 24.30 0.58 -25.06
N THR A 250 25.46 0.89 -24.46
CA THR A 250 25.66 2.04 -23.56
C THR A 250 25.67 3.40 -24.27
N SER A 251 26.39 3.50 -25.39
CA SER A 251 26.37 4.62 -26.32
C SER A 251 26.86 4.16 -27.70
N LEU A 252 26.56 4.92 -28.75
CA LEU A 252 27.06 4.61 -30.10
C LEU A 252 28.59 4.74 -30.17
N SER A 253 29.20 5.58 -29.33
CA SER A 253 30.65 5.70 -29.22
C SER A 253 31.27 4.41 -28.67
N ASP A 254 30.74 3.86 -27.58
CA ASP A 254 31.27 2.64 -26.93
C ASP A 254 31.08 1.40 -27.83
N GLU A 255 29.94 1.34 -28.54
CA GLU A 255 29.62 0.28 -29.49
C GLU A 255 30.57 0.30 -30.69
N ILE A 256 30.78 1.48 -31.30
CA ILE A 256 31.75 1.64 -32.40
C ILE A 256 33.17 1.33 -31.92
N ASP A 257 33.57 1.74 -30.72
CA ASP A 257 34.89 1.46 -30.15
C ASP A 257 35.08 -0.06 -29.94
N TYR A 258 34.11 -0.76 -29.37
CA TYR A 258 34.14 -2.22 -29.21
C TYR A 258 34.29 -2.96 -30.56
N LEU A 259 33.45 -2.62 -31.53
CA LEU A 259 33.43 -3.26 -32.86
C LEU A 259 34.72 -3.02 -33.65
N LEU A 260 35.52 -2.00 -33.30
CA LEU A 260 36.78 -1.68 -33.97
C LEU A 260 38.03 -2.19 -33.22
N THR A 261 38.00 -2.25 -31.89
CA THR A 261 39.18 -2.46 -31.03
C THR A 261 39.22 -3.82 -30.31
N GLU A 262 38.07 -4.50 -30.14
CA GLU A 262 38.00 -5.80 -29.46
C GLU A 262 37.55 -6.92 -30.41
N LEU A 263 36.49 -6.70 -31.19
CA LEU A 263 35.85 -7.74 -31.99
C LEU A 263 36.79 -8.32 -33.07
N ARG A 264 37.24 -9.56 -32.85
CA ARG A 264 38.09 -10.33 -33.78
C ARG A 264 37.26 -11.05 -34.84
N PRO A 265 37.71 -11.14 -36.11
CA PRO A 265 36.97 -11.75 -37.22
C PRO A 265 37.00 -13.31 -37.22
N PHE A 266 36.54 -13.91 -36.12
CA PHE A 266 36.14 -15.34 -35.98
C PHE A 266 37.11 -16.40 -36.54
N GLY A 267 38.41 -16.15 -36.53
CA GLY A 267 39.41 -17.11 -37.01
C GLY A 267 39.32 -17.46 -38.50
N MET A 268 38.63 -16.64 -39.31
CA MET A 268 38.57 -16.83 -40.77
C MET A 268 39.89 -16.45 -41.48
N PHE A 269 40.87 -15.96 -40.73
CA PHE A 269 42.18 -15.49 -41.21
C PHE A 269 43.31 -16.03 -40.34
N ASP A 270 44.48 -16.23 -40.95
CA ASP A 270 45.69 -16.72 -40.27
C ASP A 270 46.30 -15.68 -39.30
N ASP A 271 45.84 -14.43 -39.34
CA ASP A 271 46.31 -13.28 -38.57
C ASP A 271 45.13 -12.73 -37.72
N ASP A 272 45.18 -12.82 -36.38
CA ASP A 272 44.07 -12.50 -35.42
C ASP A 272 43.99 -11.00 -35.04
N GLU A 273 43.96 -10.14 -36.06
CA GLU A 273 44.06 -8.68 -35.96
C GLU A 273 42.68 -7.98 -35.97
N THR A 274 42.52 -6.87 -35.25
CA THR A 274 41.31 -6.02 -35.27
C THR A 274 41.23 -5.09 -36.47
N LEU A 275 40.06 -4.46 -36.66
CA LEU A 275 39.91 -3.39 -37.64
C LEU A 275 40.80 -2.17 -37.33
N GLU A 276 41.05 -1.85 -36.05
CA GLU A 276 42.01 -0.82 -35.67
C GLU A 276 43.47 -1.25 -35.92
N GLU A 277 43.85 -2.49 -35.60
CA GLU A 277 45.19 -3.04 -35.83
C GLU A 277 45.53 -3.08 -37.33
N ILE A 278 44.54 -3.39 -38.19
CA ILE A 278 44.67 -3.45 -39.66
C ILE A 278 44.75 -2.05 -40.31
N GLN A 279 43.99 -1.06 -39.83
CA GLN A 279 43.94 0.30 -40.42
C GLN A 279 44.92 1.29 -39.77
N GLY A 280 45.26 1.08 -38.49
CA GLY A 280 45.98 1.99 -37.63
C GLY A 280 45.08 3.04 -36.96
N THR A 281 45.21 3.19 -35.63
CA THR A 281 44.50 4.14 -34.76
C THR A 281 44.28 5.53 -35.38
N GLU A 282 45.35 6.20 -35.81
CA GLU A 282 45.27 7.58 -36.35
C GLU A 282 44.40 7.66 -37.62
N ARG A 283 44.48 6.64 -38.50
CA ARG A 283 43.68 6.55 -39.72
C ARG A 283 42.21 6.30 -39.38
N MET A 284 41.93 5.43 -38.42
CA MET A 284 40.58 5.13 -37.95
C MET A 284 39.92 6.36 -37.31
N GLN A 285 40.62 7.06 -36.43
CA GLN A 285 40.12 8.28 -35.77
C GLN A 285 39.77 9.39 -36.79
N VAL A 286 40.59 9.59 -37.83
CA VAL A 286 40.28 10.55 -38.90
C VAL A 286 39.08 10.09 -39.75
N ALA A 287 38.98 8.79 -40.08
CA ALA A 287 37.84 8.25 -40.82
C ALA A 287 36.52 8.38 -40.04
N LEU A 288 36.53 8.06 -38.73
CA LEU A 288 35.40 8.26 -37.83
C LEU A 288 35.00 9.72 -37.71
N LYS A 289 35.98 10.65 -37.63
CA LYS A 289 35.68 12.09 -37.63
C LYS A 289 34.98 12.51 -38.92
N ILE A 290 35.43 12.03 -40.08
CA ILE A 290 34.81 12.33 -41.39
C ILE A 290 33.40 11.74 -41.46
N ALA A 291 33.17 10.55 -40.91
CA ALA A 291 31.83 9.96 -40.83
C ALA A 291 30.89 10.74 -39.91
N ASN A 292 31.38 11.16 -38.73
CA ASN A 292 30.66 12.03 -37.81
C ASN A 292 30.33 13.40 -38.42
N ASP A 293 31.30 14.04 -39.10
CA ASP A 293 31.09 15.34 -39.77
C ASP A 293 30.00 15.24 -40.84
N LYS A 294 29.85 14.09 -41.51
CA LYS A 294 28.72 13.83 -42.42
C LYS A 294 27.40 13.60 -41.67
N LEU A 295 27.39 12.84 -40.58
CA LEU A 295 26.17 12.64 -39.77
C LEU A 295 25.61 13.98 -39.26
N VAL A 296 26.49 14.90 -38.85
CA VAL A 296 26.11 16.28 -38.48
C VAL A 296 25.49 17.03 -39.67
N GLN A 297 26.03 16.85 -40.88
CA GLN A 297 25.50 17.49 -42.09
C GLN A 297 24.18 16.89 -42.60
N THR A 298 23.95 15.58 -42.43
CA THR A 298 22.80 14.87 -43.04
C THR A 298 21.65 14.59 -42.07
N ALA A 299 21.92 14.49 -40.77
CA ALA A 299 20.92 14.25 -39.72
C ALA A 299 20.81 15.40 -38.70
N GLY A 300 21.83 16.26 -38.57
CA GLY A 300 21.86 17.34 -37.58
C GLY A 300 22.27 16.88 -36.18
N MET A 301 23.02 15.77 -36.08
CA MET A 301 23.47 15.14 -34.84
C MET A 301 24.87 14.53 -35.01
N SER A 302 25.56 14.30 -33.91
CA SER A 302 26.87 13.62 -33.84
C SER A 302 26.74 12.21 -33.26
N ILE A 303 27.80 11.41 -33.40
CA ILE A 303 27.93 10.10 -32.75
C ILE A 303 27.86 10.25 -31.21
N ALA A 304 28.45 11.32 -30.67
CA ALA A 304 28.54 11.58 -29.24
C ALA A 304 27.22 12.00 -28.58
N ASP A 305 26.21 12.42 -29.36
CA ASP A 305 24.87 12.69 -28.83
C ASP A 305 24.14 11.39 -28.43
N VAL A 306 24.48 10.27 -29.06
CA VAL A 306 23.81 8.97 -28.92
C VAL A 306 24.29 8.21 -27.67
N SER A 307 23.87 8.66 -26.49
CA SER A 307 24.18 8.00 -25.21
C SER A 307 22.92 7.48 -24.52
N THR A 308 22.74 6.16 -24.58
CA THR A 308 21.70 5.42 -23.84
C THR A 308 21.89 5.59 -22.34
N VAL A 309 23.14 5.53 -21.84
CA VAL A 309 23.49 5.76 -20.43
C VAL A 309 23.00 7.12 -19.93
N ASN A 310 23.23 8.20 -20.70
CA ASN A 310 22.78 9.55 -20.32
C ASN A 310 21.25 9.72 -20.37
N GLN A 311 20.52 8.85 -21.06
CA GLN A 311 19.04 8.86 -21.10
C GLN A 311 18.44 7.97 -20.01
N VAL A 312 18.99 6.77 -19.76
CA VAL A 312 18.48 5.85 -18.72
C VAL A 312 18.73 6.39 -17.30
N GLN A 313 19.73 7.27 -17.13
CA GLN A 313 19.91 8.08 -15.91
C GLN A 313 18.76 9.07 -15.65
N LYS A 314 18.00 9.48 -16.67
CA LYS A 314 16.87 10.42 -16.53
C LYS A 314 15.55 9.72 -16.25
N THR A 315 15.41 8.45 -16.64
CA THR A 315 14.14 7.72 -16.47
C THR A 315 13.99 7.13 -15.08
N THR A 316 12.80 7.27 -14.52
CA THR A 316 12.36 6.55 -13.32
C THR A 316 11.37 5.43 -13.64
N LEU A 317 11.06 5.20 -14.93
CA LEU A 317 10.16 4.14 -15.37
C LEU A 317 10.67 2.76 -14.94
N PRO A 318 9.79 1.82 -14.57
CA PRO A 318 10.15 0.41 -14.43
C PRO A 318 10.87 -0.12 -15.68
N THR A 319 12.09 -0.63 -15.52
CA THR A 319 12.91 -1.15 -16.63
C THR A 319 13.40 -2.57 -16.37
N LEU A 320 13.01 -3.50 -17.25
CA LEU A 320 13.57 -4.84 -17.33
C LEU A 320 14.68 -4.87 -18.38
N PHE A 321 15.89 -5.21 -17.92
CA PHE A 321 17.09 -5.34 -18.74
C PHE A 321 17.35 -6.82 -19.04
N ILE A 322 17.44 -7.20 -20.31
CA ILE A 322 17.67 -8.59 -20.75
C ILE A 322 18.88 -8.62 -21.68
N HIS A 323 19.75 -9.63 -21.53
CA HIS A 323 20.92 -9.78 -22.41
C HIS A 323 21.29 -11.25 -22.62
N GLY A 324 21.89 -11.56 -23.76
CA GLY A 324 22.57 -12.83 -23.99
C GLY A 324 23.91 -12.93 -23.25
N GLY A 325 24.16 -14.06 -22.57
CA GLY A 325 25.44 -14.31 -21.89
C GLY A 325 26.61 -14.60 -22.85
N ASN A 326 26.30 -14.99 -24.09
CA ASN A 326 27.25 -15.16 -25.20
C ASN A 326 27.11 -14.04 -26.25
N ASP A 327 26.67 -12.83 -25.86
CA ASP A 327 26.60 -11.69 -26.78
C ASP A 327 28.00 -11.10 -27.04
N THR A 328 28.50 -11.37 -28.25
CA THR A 328 29.77 -10.83 -28.78
C THR A 328 29.56 -9.73 -29.82
N PHE A 329 28.37 -9.14 -29.90
CA PHE A 329 28.09 -8.00 -30.78
C PHE A 329 27.87 -6.73 -29.94
N VAL A 330 26.87 -6.75 -29.05
CA VAL A 330 26.77 -5.80 -27.93
C VAL A 330 27.26 -6.54 -26.67
N PRO A 331 28.47 -6.29 -26.17
CA PRO A 331 29.05 -7.06 -25.06
C PRO A 331 28.13 -7.09 -23.83
N THR A 332 27.87 -8.27 -23.24
CA THR A 332 26.97 -8.43 -22.09
C THR A 332 27.25 -7.46 -20.93
N ARG A 333 28.51 -7.08 -20.71
CA ARG A 333 28.96 -6.04 -19.75
C ARG A 333 28.32 -4.65 -19.93
N MET A 334 27.76 -4.35 -21.11
CA MET A 334 27.02 -3.12 -21.36
C MET A 334 25.71 -3.08 -20.56
N VAL A 335 25.05 -4.23 -20.36
CA VAL A 335 23.83 -4.30 -19.54
C VAL A 335 24.11 -4.02 -18.07
N ASP A 336 25.30 -4.37 -17.56
CA ASP A 336 25.72 -3.99 -16.21
C ASP A 336 25.80 -2.47 -16.06
N THR A 337 26.42 -1.81 -17.04
CA THR A 337 26.59 -0.35 -17.07
C THR A 337 25.24 0.37 -17.21
N LEU A 338 24.35 -0.11 -18.07
CA LEU A 338 22.99 0.42 -18.26
C LEU A 338 22.11 0.22 -17.02
N TYR A 339 22.13 -0.97 -16.44
CA TYR A 339 21.38 -1.31 -15.23
C TYR A 339 21.83 -0.46 -14.05
N ASP A 340 23.14 -0.32 -13.82
CA ASP A 340 23.67 0.48 -12.71
C ASP A 340 23.41 1.98 -12.92
N ALA A 341 23.48 2.48 -14.16
CA ALA A 341 23.18 3.87 -14.50
C ALA A 341 21.70 4.24 -14.42
N SER A 342 20.77 3.27 -14.48
CA SER A 342 19.33 3.54 -14.47
C SER A 342 18.85 4.16 -13.15
N SER A 343 18.12 5.27 -13.23
CA SER A 343 17.48 5.91 -12.06
C SER A 343 16.15 5.24 -11.65
N SER A 344 15.77 4.15 -12.30
CA SER A 344 14.59 3.36 -11.94
C SER A 344 14.74 2.68 -10.58
N LEU A 345 13.73 2.83 -9.72
CA LEU A 345 13.62 2.11 -8.45
C LEU A 345 13.08 0.68 -8.65
N LEU A 346 12.35 0.44 -9.75
CA LEU A 346 11.80 -0.86 -10.12
C LEU A 346 12.53 -1.38 -11.36
N LYS A 347 13.76 -1.84 -11.17
CA LYS A 347 14.58 -2.47 -12.23
C LYS A 347 14.92 -3.91 -11.91
N LYS A 348 15.02 -4.73 -12.96
CA LYS A 348 15.52 -6.12 -12.90
C LYS A 348 16.46 -6.36 -14.08
N LYS A 349 17.47 -7.21 -13.88
CA LYS A 349 18.42 -7.66 -14.89
C LYS A 349 18.33 -9.17 -15.05
N VAL A 350 18.26 -9.65 -16.28
CA VAL A 350 18.19 -11.06 -16.66
C VAL A 350 19.26 -11.31 -17.71
N VAL A 351 20.09 -12.34 -17.51
CA VAL A 351 21.07 -12.77 -18.50
C VAL A 351 20.76 -14.21 -18.86
N ILE A 352 20.42 -14.47 -20.14
CA ILE A 352 20.16 -15.82 -20.65
C ILE A 352 21.52 -16.42 -21.05
N PRO A 353 22.09 -17.39 -20.29
CA PRO A 353 23.53 -17.63 -20.32
C PRO A 353 24.10 -18.02 -21.68
N ASP A 354 23.42 -18.91 -22.41
CA ASP A 354 23.91 -19.42 -23.68
C ASP A 354 23.55 -18.53 -24.89
N ALA A 355 22.67 -17.54 -24.70
CA ALA A 355 22.09 -16.77 -25.80
C ALA A 355 23.06 -15.78 -26.44
N THR A 356 22.91 -15.63 -27.76
CA THR A 356 23.64 -14.66 -28.60
C THR A 356 22.82 -13.38 -28.82
N HIS A 357 23.43 -12.38 -29.48
CA HIS A 357 22.85 -11.05 -29.68
C HIS A 357 21.39 -11.07 -30.16
N GLY A 358 20.50 -10.37 -29.44
CA GLY A 358 19.09 -10.21 -29.81
C GLY A 358 18.23 -11.48 -29.77
N PHE A 359 18.78 -12.62 -29.34
CA PHE A 359 18.13 -13.93 -29.38
C PHE A 359 17.89 -14.55 -27.99
N SER A 360 17.90 -13.75 -26.91
CA SER A 360 17.57 -14.18 -25.55
C SER A 360 16.28 -15.03 -25.49
N MET A 361 15.25 -14.60 -26.22
CA MET A 361 13.93 -15.26 -26.32
C MET A 361 13.88 -16.52 -27.20
N ALA A 362 14.95 -16.80 -27.96
CA ALA A 362 15.10 -17.99 -28.81
C ALA A 362 15.79 -19.17 -28.08
N TYR A 363 16.68 -18.82 -27.13
CA TYR A 363 17.49 -19.78 -26.37
C TYR A 363 16.78 -20.29 -25.11
N ASP A 364 16.00 -19.43 -24.43
CA ASP A 364 15.13 -19.83 -23.33
C ASP A 364 13.83 -19.00 -23.37
N ARG A 365 12.88 -19.43 -24.21
CA ARG A 365 11.58 -18.77 -24.33
C ARG A 365 10.79 -18.82 -23.03
N ALA A 366 10.92 -19.90 -22.26
CA ALA A 366 10.17 -20.13 -21.03
C ALA A 366 10.57 -19.12 -19.93
N THR A 367 11.87 -18.96 -19.68
CA THR A 367 12.37 -17.94 -18.75
C THR A 367 12.08 -16.54 -19.28
N TYR A 368 12.25 -16.26 -20.58
CA TYR A 368 11.95 -14.94 -21.14
C TYR A 368 10.48 -14.52 -20.95
N TYR A 369 9.53 -15.41 -21.29
CA TYR A 369 8.10 -15.17 -21.08
C TYR A 369 7.77 -14.95 -19.60
N GLN A 370 8.31 -15.79 -18.71
CA GLN A 370 8.08 -15.67 -17.27
C GLN A 370 8.63 -14.36 -16.70
N GLU A 371 9.85 -13.99 -17.09
CA GLU A 371 10.53 -12.77 -16.63
C GLU A 371 9.82 -11.49 -17.08
N VAL A 372 9.41 -11.40 -18.35
CA VAL A 372 8.63 -10.26 -18.86
C VAL A 372 7.25 -10.22 -18.20
N THR A 373 6.59 -11.37 -18.02
CA THR A 373 5.27 -11.45 -17.40
C THR A 373 5.31 -11.03 -15.92
N ASP A 374 6.22 -11.59 -15.13
CA ASP A 374 6.37 -11.25 -13.71
C ASP A 374 6.76 -9.78 -13.52
N PHE A 375 7.62 -9.24 -14.40
CA PHE A 375 8.01 -7.83 -14.33
C PHE A 375 6.85 -6.89 -14.64
N LEU A 376 6.06 -7.16 -15.68
CA LEU A 376 4.93 -6.31 -16.10
C LEU A 376 3.65 -6.51 -15.27
N ILE A 377 3.58 -7.57 -14.46
CA ILE A 377 2.58 -7.78 -13.41
C ILE A 377 3.05 -7.17 -12.06
N LYS A 378 4.35 -6.87 -11.90
CA LYS A 378 4.91 -6.39 -10.64
C LYS A 378 4.31 -5.04 -10.23
N THR A 379 3.43 -5.16 -9.24
CA THR A 379 2.47 -4.15 -8.79
C THR A 379 3.15 -2.98 -8.07
N ASP A 380 2.67 -1.75 -8.32
CA ASP A 380 3.13 -0.56 -7.60
C ASP A 380 2.54 -0.56 -6.18
N LYS A 381 3.39 -0.19 -5.22
CA LYS A 381 3.14 -0.21 -3.78
C LYS A 381 3.58 1.09 -3.09
N LEU A 382 4.04 2.10 -3.83
CA LEU A 382 4.58 3.34 -3.25
C LEU A 382 3.52 4.11 -2.45
N GLU A 383 2.28 4.16 -2.94
CA GLU A 383 1.15 4.75 -2.22
C GLU A 383 0.80 3.96 -0.95
N LEU A 384 0.67 2.63 -1.07
CA LEU A 384 0.42 1.73 0.08
C LEU A 384 1.50 1.88 1.16
N GLN A 385 2.78 1.96 0.78
CA GLN A 385 3.89 2.18 1.70
C GLN A 385 3.79 3.56 2.39
N THR A 386 3.46 4.61 1.63
CA THR A 386 3.28 5.98 2.16
C THR A 386 2.11 6.04 3.16
N LEU A 387 1.00 5.38 2.83
CA LEU A 387 -0.19 5.30 3.68
C LEU A 387 0.07 4.50 4.97
N ILE A 388 0.86 3.43 4.89
CA ILE A 388 1.31 2.65 6.05
C ILE A 388 2.16 3.50 7.02
N GLU A 389 3.04 4.38 6.52
CA GLU A 389 3.79 5.28 7.40
C GLU A 389 2.90 6.39 8.00
N LYS A 390 1.95 6.96 7.22
CA LYS A 390 0.90 7.85 7.75
C LYS A 390 0.12 7.18 8.89
N ALA A 391 -0.25 5.91 8.73
CA ALA A 391 -0.98 5.13 9.72
C ALA A 391 -0.16 4.75 10.97
N LYS A 392 1.16 4.57 10.85
CA LYS A 392 2.06 4.42 12.01
C LYS A 392 2.28 5.73 12.76
N ALA A 393 2.18 6.87 12.08
CA ALA A 393 2.49 8.19 12.62
C ALA A 393 1.30 8.89 13.31
N VAL A 394 0.06 8.50 13.01
CA VAL A 394 -1.17 9.13 13.54
C VAL A 394 -1.27 9.00 15.06
N LYS A 395 -1.70 10.08 15.72
CA LYS A 395 -1.85 10.20 17.17
C LYS A 395 -3.03 11.12 17.49
N PRO A 396 -3.70 10.95 18.64
CA PRO A 396 -4.72 11.90 19.08
C PRO A 396 -4.08 13.24 19.46
N GLU A 397 -4.91 14.29 19.48
CA GLU A 397 -4.52 15.60 20.03
C GLU A 397 -4.12 15.53 21.51
N THR A 398 -3.38 16.53 21.98
CA THR A 398 -2.92 16.64 23.37
C THR A 398 -4.08 16.52 24.38
N ASP A 399 -3.87 15.70 25.41
CA ASP A 399 -4.84 15.37 26.47
C ASP A 399 -6.15 14.71 26.00
N GLN A 400 -6.18 14.24 24.75
CA GLN A 400 -7.28 13.47 24.14
C GLN A 400 -6.84 12.02 23.86
N HIS A 401 -7.79 11.16 23.50
CA HIS A 401 -7.52 9.79 23.08
C HIS A 401 -8.43 9.40 21.89
N PHE A 402 -8.04 8.37 21.14
CA PHE A 402 -8.98 7.70 20.25
C PHE A 402 -9.83 6.68 21.03
N THR A 403 -10.96 6.24 20.48
CA THR A 403 -11.69 5.08 21.03
C THR A 403 -10.94 3.80 20.70
N THR A 404 -10.84 2.88 21.65
CA THR A 404 -10.13 1.59 21.50
C THR A 404 -10.76 0.73 20.41
N SER A 405 -12.07 0.85 20.19
CA SER A 405 -12.75 0.25 19.03
C SER A 405 -12.21 0.78 17.69
N SER A 406 -12.00 2.10 17.55
CA SER A 406 -11.46 2.69 16.32
C SER A 406 -9.96 2.42 16.11
N GLU A 407 -9.14 2.51 17.16
CA GLU A 407 -7.71 2.14 17.11
C GLU A 407 -7.51 0.67 16.70
N LYS A 408 -8.34 -0.23 17.23
CA LYS A 408 -8.31 -1.65 16.90
C LYS A 408 -8.66 -1.92 15.43
N GLN A 409 -9.60 -1.15 14.86
CA GLN A 409 -9.92 -1.24 13.44
C GLN A 409 -8.74 -0.77 12.58
N LEU A 410 -8.15 0.39 12.90
CA LEU A 410 -6.94 0.87 12.22
C LEU A 410 -5.80 -0.14 12.30
N GLN A 411 -5.50 -0.68 13.49
CA GLN A 411 -4.44 -1.68 13.66
C GLN A 411 -4.72 -2.97 12.87
N THR A 412 -5.98 -3.35 12.68
CA THR A 412 -6.37 -4.52 11.89
C THR A 412 -6.11 -4.30 10.39
N GLU A 413 -6.56 -3.17 9.82
CA GLU A 413 -6.31 -2.86 8.41
C GLU A 413 -4.83 -2.56 8.14
N LEU A 414 -4.14 -1.88 9.06
CA LEU A 414 -2.69 -1.64 8.98
C LEU A 414 -1.88 -2.96 8.93
N THR A 415 -2.33 -4.00 9.64
CA THR A 415 -1.68 -5.33 9.61
C THR A 415 -1.90 -6.03 8.27
N LYS A 416 -3.10 -5.91 7.68
CA LYS A 416 -3.37 -6.42 6.32
C LYS A 416 -2.55 -5.68 5.27
N ALA A 417 -2.55 -4.34 5.32
CA ALA A 417 -1.78 -3.48 4.43
C ALA A 417 -0.28 -3.83 4.44
N GLN A 418 0.30 -4.03 5.63
CA GLN A 418 1.69 -4.49 5.77
C GLN A 418 1.93 -5.89 5.20
N THR A 419 0.93 -6.79 5.27
CA THR A 419 1.00 -8.14 4.68
C THR A 419 1.01 -8.09 3.15
N VAL A 420 0.16 -7.24 2.55
CA VAL A 420 0.11 -7.02 1.09
C VAL A 420 1.37 -6.32 0.58
N LEU A 421 1.87 -5.30 1.31
CA LEU A 421 3.15 -4.65 1.01
C LEU A 421 4.29 -5.68 0.94
N ALA A 422 4.39 -6.57 1.92
CA ALA A 422 5.45 -7.58 2.03
C ALA A 422 5.30 -8.80 1.09
N ASN A 423 4.16 -8.99 0.43
CA ASN A 423 3.96 -10.08 -0.54
C ASN A 423 4.49 -9.69 -1.93
N ASP A 424 5.66 -10.17 -2.33
CA ASP A 424 6.26 -9.93 -3.66
C ASP A 424 5.40 -10.42 -4.86
N GLN A 425 4.32 -11.16 -4.59
CA GLN A 425 3.36 -11.68 -5.59
C GLN A 425 1.97 -11.03 -5.46
N ALA A 426 1.83 -9.94 -4.69
CA ALA A 426 0.56 -9.22 -4.57
C ALA A 426 0.18 -8.53 -5.89
N THR A 427 -1.11 -8.54 -6.22
CA THR A 427 -1.63 -7.86 -7.42
C THR A 427 -2.06 -6.41 -7.14
N GLN A 428 -2.24 -5.61 -8.19
CA GLN A 428 -2.71 -4.23 -8.07
C GLN A 428 -4.11 -4.17 -7.42
N ASP A 429 -5.02 -5.08 -7.78
CA ASP A 429 -6.33 -5.21 -7.12
C ASP A 429 -6.20 -5.44 -5.60
N GLU A 430 -5.22 -6.24 -5.15
CA GLU A 430 -4.96 -6.47 -3.72
C GLU A 430 -4.35 -5.25 -3.02
N VAL A 431 -3.48 -4.51 -3.70
CA VAL A 431 -2.88 -3.27 -3.20
C VAL A 431 -3.91 -2.16 -3.11
N ASP A 432 -4.69 -1.91 -4.16
CA ASP A 432 -5.72 -0.88 -4.22
C ASP A 432 -6.82 -1.15 -3.19
N ALA A 433 -7.18 -2.43 -2.98
CA ALA A 433 -8.07 -2.83 -1.89
C ALA A 433 -7.45 -2.55 -0.51
N ALA A 434 -6.17 -2.82 -0.31
CA ALA A 434 -5.47 -2.57 0.96
C ALA A 434 -5.26 -1.07 1.26
N ILE A 435 -5.00 -0.24 0.24
CA ILE A 435 -5.02 1.22 0.33
C ILE A 435 -6.38 1.65 0.83
N LYS A 436 -7.44 1.29 0.09
CA LYS A 436 -8.83 1.70 0.37
C LYS A 436 -9.34 1.32 1.75
N THR A 437 -9.06 0.11 2.27
CA THR A 437 -9.49 -0.24 3.64
C THR A 437 -8.65 0.45 4.71
N LEU A 438 -7.36 0.70 4.47
CA LEU A 438 -6.52 1.45 5.40
C LEU A 438 -6.89 2.94 5.45
N GLU A 439 -7.22 3.57 4.32
CA GLU A 439 -7.82 4.92 4.29
C GLU A 439 -9.13 4.97 5.06
N THR A 440 -10.06 4.04 4.76
CA THR A 440 -11.35 3.95 5.46
C THR A 440 -11.18 3.78 6.98
N ALA A 441 -10.13 3.10 7.43
CA ALA A 441 -9.84 2.91 8.85
C ALA A 441 -9.11 4.12 9.50
N LEU A 442 -8.40 4.94 8.72
CA LEU A 442 -7.84 6.22 9.18
C LEU A 442 -8.94 7.27 9.34
N ASP A 443 -9.80 7.43 8.34
CA ASP A 443 -10.94 8.34 8.38
C ASP A 443 -12.01 7.90 9.40
N GLY A 444 -12.00 6.61 9.77
CA GLY A 444 -12.82 6.02 10.82
C GLY A 444 -12.30 6.19 12.25
N LEU A 445 -11.17 6.90 12.48
CA LEU A 445 -10.67 7.19 13.83
C LEU A 445 -11.63 8.12 14.59
N VAL A 446 -12.03 7.72 15.80
CA VAL A 446 -12.92 8.51 16.66
C VAL A 446 -12.15 9.07 17.84
N GLN A 447 -11.86 10.38 17.83
CA GLN A 447 -11.20 11.09 18.93
C GLN A 447 -12.21 11.55 19.99
N VAL A 448 -11.78 11.54 21.26
CA VAL A 448 -12.57 11.89 22.44
C VAL A 448 -11.75 12.80 23.36
N ASN A 449 -12.39 13.87 23.85
CA ASN A 449 -11.82 14.88 24.73
C ASN A 449 -12.43 14.80 26.14
N PRO A 450 -11.77 14.12 27.09
CA PRO A 450 -12.24 13.98 28.47
C PRO A 450 -11.84 15.15 29.40
N VAL A 451 -11.11 16.17 28.93
CA VAL A 451 -10.45 17.17 29.79
C VAL A 451 -11.46 17.93 30.66
N ALA A 452 -12.60 18.33 30.11
CA ALA A 452 -13.66 19.02 30.84
C ALA A 452 -14.27 18.14 31.96
N LEU A 453 -14.46 16.85 31.68
CA LEU A 453 -14.99 15.87 32.63
C LEU A 453 -14.00 15.63 33.78
N GLN A 454 -12.71 15.49 33.48
CA GLN A 454 -11.64 15.35 34.48
C GLN A 454 -11.55 16.57 35.40
N ALA A 455 -11.70 17.78 34.84
CA ALA A 455 -11.71 19.01 35.61
C ALA A 455 -12.94 19.09 36.55
N GLU A 456 -14.14 18.80 36.06
CA GLU A 456 -15.37 18.83 36.86
C GLU A 456 -15.37 17.71 37.94
N ILE A 457 -14.85 16.52 37.66
CA ILE A 457 -14.58 15.47 38.66
C ILE A 457 -13.62 15.96 39.75
N THR A 458 -12.60 16.74 39.36
CA THR A 458 -11.64 17.33 40.31
C THR A 458 -12.27 18.42 41.18
N VAL A 459 -13.25 19.17 40.67
CA VAL A 459 -14.07 20.12 41.43
C VAL A 459 -15.01 19.38 42.38
N ALA A 460 -15.78 18.42 41.87
CA ALA A 460 -16.73 17.62 42.64
C ALA A 460 -16.09 16.86 43.82
N LYS A 461 -14.86 16.37 43.66
CA LYS A 461 -14.10 15.71 44.75
C LYS A 461 -13.54 16.67 45.81
N LYS A 462 -13.51 17.98 45.54
CA LYS A 462 -12.97 19.02 46.42
C LYS A 462 -14.03 19.96 47.00
N VAL A 463 -15.28 19.86 46.55
CA VAL A 463 -16.36 20.73 47.03
C VAL A 463 -16.69 20.42 48.48
N ALA A 464 -16.69 21.46 49.32
CA ALA A 464 -16.92 21.38 50.76
C ALA A 464 -17.97 22.41 51.16
N PRO A 465 -18.78 22.15 52.21
CA PRO A 465 -19.69 23.14 52.75
C PRO A 465 -18.91 24.27 53.41
N LYS A 466 -19.58 25.41 53.69
CA LYS A 466 -18.99 26.49 54.48
C LYS A 466 -18.64 25.99 55.89
N GLU A 467 -17.67 26.63 56.54
CA GLU A 467 -17.36 26.34 57.93
C GLU A 467 -18.61 26.50 58.82
N GLY A 468 -18.90 25.49 59.64
CA GLY A 468 -20.14 25.42 60.42
C GLY A 468 -21.38 24.95 59.65
N TYR A 469 -21.26 24.48 58.41
CA TYR A 469 -22.35 23.92 57.59
C TYR A 469 -22.03 22.48 57.13
N THR A 470 -23.09 21.72 56.83
CA THR A 470 -23.04 20.44 56.11
C THR A 470 -23.92 20.53 54.85
N PHE A 471 -23.64 19.72 53.84
CA PHE A 471 -24.59 19.53 52.74
C PHE A 471 -25.82 18.74 53.22
N THR A 472 -26.98 18.95 52.59
CA THR A 472 -28.19 18.16 52.88
C THR A 472 -28.03 16.72 52.38
N SER A 473 -28.65 15.78 53.09
CA SER A 473 -28.62 14.35 52.73
C SER A 473 -29.03 14.10 51.27
N GLU A 474 -30.10 14.75 50.81
CA GLU A 474 -30.60 14.70 49.43
C GLU A 474 -29.54 15.12 48.39
N THR A 475 -28.96 16.31 48.53
CA THR A 475 -28.10 16.88 47.47
C THR A 475 -26.70 16.28 47.48
N ALA A 476 -26.21 15.84 48.64
CA ALA A 476 -24.99 15.04 48.74
C ALA A 476 -25.13 13.68 48.04
N ALA A 477 -26.28 12.99 48.18
CA ALA A 477 -26.55 11.73 47.50
C ALA A 477 -26.69 11.89 45.98
N GLN A 478 -27.31 12.99 45.52
CA GLN A 478 -27.38 13.34 44.09
C GLN A 478 -25.98 13.58 43.50
N LEU A 479 -25.12 14.34 44.19
CA LEU A 479 -23.73 14.55 43.76
C LEU A 479 -22.95 13.24 43.73
N ALA A 480 -23.01 12.42 44.77
CA ALA A 480 -22.31 11.13 44.80
C ALA A 480 -22.71 10.24 43.62
N THR A 481 -24.01 10.18 43.31
CA THR A 481 -24.55 9.42 42.16
C THR A 481 -24.00 9.93 40.82
N LYS A 482 -23.99 11.26 40.60
CA LYS A 482 -23.46 11.84 39.36
C LYS A 482 -21.94 11.75 39.26
N LEU A 483 -21.22 11.84 40.38
CA LEU A 483 -19.77 11.66 40.42
C LEU A 483 -19.38 10.23 40.02
N THR A 484 -20.04 9.21 40.57
CA THR A 484 -19.80 7.81 40.18
C THR A 484 -20.11 7.57 38.69
N ALA A 485 -21.20 8.15 38.16
CA ALA A 485 -21.51 8.06 36.73
C ALA A 485 -20.45 8.76 35.84
N ALA A 486 -19.98 9.94 36.26
CA ALA A 486 -18.91 10.67 35.59
C ALA A 486 -17.58 9.90 35.59
N GLU A 487 -17.22 9.27 36.71
CA GLU A 487 -16.04 8.41 36.80
C GLU A 487 -16.16 7.15 35.93
N GLN A 488 -17.35 6.57 35.81
CA GLN A 488 -17.61 5.43 34.91
C GLN A 488 -17.49 5.81 33.43
N VAL A 489 -17.97 7.00 33.04
CA VAL A 489 -17.80 7.53 31.68
C VAL A 489 -16.33 7.84 31.39
N LEU A 490 -15.61 8.48 32.33
CA LEU A 490 -14.17 8.76 32.18
C LEU A 490 -13.32 7.48 32.10
N ALA A 491 -13.72 6.40 32.78
CA ALA A 491 -13.03 5.11 32.72
C ALA A 491 -13.34 4.30 31.45
N ASN A 492 -14.36 4.68 30.67
CA ASN A 492 -14.70 4.02 29.42
C ASN A 492 -14.05 4.72 28.23
N LEU A 493 -12.95 4.15 27.73
CA LEU A 493 -12.23 4.68 26.56
C LEU A 493 -13.03 4.64 25.25
N ASP A 494 -14.13 3.88 25.20
CA ASP A 494 -15.09 3.85 24.08
C ASP A 494 -16.33 4.73 24.35
N ALA A 495 -16.29 5.63 25.34
CA ALA A 495 -17.34 6.63 25.53
C ALA A 495 -17.31 7.66 24.39
N SER A 496 -18.46 7.91 23.77
CA SER A 496 -18.58 8.98 22.77
C SER A 496 -18.51 10.37 23.42
N GLN A 497 -18.10 11.39 22.66
CA GLN A 497 -18.02 12.77 23.18
C GLN A 497 -19.36 13.24 23.78
N VAL A 498 -20.50 12.85 23.19
CA VAL A 498 -21.83 13.16 23.72
C VAL A 498 -22.05 12.61 25.13
N GLN A 499 -21.51 11.42 25.46
CA GLN A 499 -21.58 10.85 26.80
C GLN A 499 -20.65 11.60 27.77
N VAL A 500 -19.46 12.02 27.32
CA VAL A 500 -18.51 12.83 28.10
C VAL A 500 -19.08 14.21 28.41
N ASP A 501 -19.67 14.88 27.43
CA ASP A 501 -20.28 16.21 27.56
C ASP A 501 -21.52 16.17 28.46
N GLN A 502 -22.36 15.13 28.32
CA GLN A 502 -23.52 14.93 29.18
C GLN A 502 -23.09 14.62 30.62
N ALA A 503 -22.09 13.76 30.82
CA ALA A 503 -21.55 13.47 32.16
C ALA A 503 -20.94 14.71 32.83
N THR A 504 -20.26 15.55 32.05
CA THR A 504 -19.71 16.83 32.51
C THR A 504 -20.83 17.78 32.94
N THR A 505 -21.87 17.90 32.11
CA THR A 505 -23.04 18.74 32.37
C THR A 505 -23.82 18.27 33.60
N ASP A 506 -24.10 16.97 33.70
CA ASP A 506 -24.81 16.35 34.82
C ASP A 506 -24.07 16.53 36.15
N LEU A 507 -22.75 16.34 36.16
CA LEU A 507 -21.92 16.51 37.35
C LEU A 507 -21.88 17.98 37.78
N LYS A 508 -21.68 18.89 36.83
CA LYS A 508 -21.66 20.35 37.06
C LYS A 508 -22.98 20.85 37.64
N VAL A 509 -24.12 20.37 37.12
CA VAL A 509 -25.46 20.67 37.66
C VAL A 509 -25.60 20.11 39.07
N ALA A 510 -25.09 18.91 39.37
CA ALA A 510 -25.14 18.35 40.72
C ALA A 510 -24.27 19.14 41.73
N VAL A 511 -23.07 19.59 41.33
CA VAL A 511 -22.20 20.47 42.14
C VAL A 511 -22.88 21.82 42.39
N GLN A 512 -23.51 22.42 41.38
CA GLN A 512 -24.25 23.68 41.52
C GLN A 512 -25.55 23.53 42.33
N GLY A 513 -26.16 22.34 42.33
CA GLY A 513 -27.39 22.02 43.07
C GLY A 513 -27.21 21.75 44.56
N LEU A 514 -25.97 21.73 45.07
CA LEU A 514 -25.68 21.47 46.48
C LEU A 514 -26.35 22.49 47.42
N LYS A 515 -27.18 21.98 48.33
CA LYS A 515 -27.82 22.76 49.40
C LYS A 515 -27.06 22.50 50.70
N GLN A 516 -26.87 23.52 51.52
CA GLN A 516 -26.17 23.41 52.80
C GLN A 516 -27.01 23.93 53.97
N VAL A 517 -26.90 23.26 55.11
CA VAL A 517 -27.59 23.57 56.37
C VAL A 517 -26.56 23.73 57.49
N ALA A 518 -26.82 24.63 58.44
CA ALA A 518 -25.90 24.87 59.54
C ALA A 518 -25.79 23.64 60.45
N ILE A 519 -24.57 23.26 60.83
CA ILE A 519 -24.29 22.19 61.79
C ILE A 519 -24.79 22.65 63.16
N LYS A 520 -25.99 22.22 63.53
CA LYS A 520 -26.49 22.39 64.89
C LYS A 520 -25.77 21.41 65.80
N THR A 521 -25.25 21.91 66.92
CA THR A 521 -24.74 21.08 68.02
C THR A 521 -25.77 20.03 68.38
N LYS A 522 -25.38 18.74 68.28
CA LYS A 522 -26.16 17.52 68.53
C LYS A 522 -27.60 17.80 68.99
N VAL A 523 -28.53 17.82 68.04
CA VAL A 523 -29.97 17.97 68.30
C VAL A 523 -30.41 16.93 69.33
N ASP A 524 -31.03 17.37 70.43
CA ASP A 524 -31.47 16.48 71.49
C ASP A 524 -32.83 15.88 71.13
N THR A 525 -32.81 14.59 70.81
CA THR A 525 -33.98 13.78 70.48
C THR A 525 -34.39 12.86 71.63
N ALA A 526 -33.74 12.92 72.80
CA ALA A 526 -33.96 11.97 73.89
C ALA A 526 -35.40 12.03 74.44
N GLU A 527 -35.93 13.23 74.71
CA GLU A 527 -37.30 13.40 75.22
C GLU A 527 -38.35 12.98 74.19
N LEU A 528 -38.17 13.35 72.91
CA LEU A 528 -39.08 12.93 71.84
C LEU A 528 -39.05 11.41 71.62
N THR A 529 -37.87 10.78 71.67
CA THR A 529 -37.71 9.33 71.55
C THR A 529 -38.37 8.60 72.73
N ALA A 530 -38.19 9.09 73.96
CA ALA A 530 -38.84 8.54 75.14
C ALA A 530 -40.37 8.66 75.06
N LEU A 531 -40.88 9.81 74.60
CA LEU A 531 -42.32 10.05 74.46
C LEU A 531 -42.95 9.22 73.34
N VAL A 532 -42.25 9.04 72.22
CA VAL A 532 -42.66 8.12 71.13
C VAL A 532 -42.73 6.68 71.63
N ASN A 533 -41.72 6.22 72.37
CA ASN A 533 -41.69 4.88 72.95
C ASN A 533 -42.81 4.64 73.99
N TYR A 534 -43.21 5.69 74.73
CA TYR A 534 -44.36 5.63 75.63
C TYR A 534 -45.69 5.59 74.85
N ALA A 535 -45.84 6.43 73.82
CA ALA A 535 -47.05 6.52 73.01
C ALA A 535 -47.36 5.20 72.26
N ASP A 536 -46.33 4.50 71.77
CA ASP A 536 -46.46 3.18 71.14
C ASP A 536 -47.02 2.09 72.08
N GLN A 537 -46.93 2.26 73.40
CA GLN A 537 -47.40 1.28 74.39
C GLN A 537 -48.86 1.48 74.80
N LEU A 538 -49.51 2.57 74.36
CA LEU A 538 -50.89 2.90 74.71
C LEU A 538 -51.88 1.98 73.97
N GLN A 539 -52.93 1.54 74.67
CA GLN A 539 -53.95 0.64 74.11
C GLN A 539 -55.31 1.35 73.99
N ASN A 540 -55.93 1.29 72.80
CA ASN A 540 -57.18 1.99 72.49
C ASN A 540 -58.35 1.58 73.41
N ASN A 541 -58.38 0.34 73.88
CA ASN A 541 -59.44 -0.23 74.73
C ASN A 541 -59.62 0.45 76.11
N ARG A 542 -58.81 1.46 76.46
CA ARG A 542 -58.92 2.26 77.68
C ARG A 542 -59.44 3.68 77.45
N TYR A 543 -59.50 4.15 76.20
CA TYR A 543 -59.70 5.55 75.83
C TYR A 543 -60.80 5.71 74.76
N THR A 544 -61.30 6.93 74.56
CA THR A 544 -62.22 7.22 73.46
C THR A 544 -61.47 7.23 72.13
N ASP A 545 -62.05 6.64 71.08
CA ASP A 545 -61.41 6.53 69.76
C ASP A 545 -60.95 7.88 69.19
N ALA A 546 -61.70 8.96 69.47
CA ALA A 546 -61.35 10.31 69.06
C ALA A 546 -60.04 10.80 69.71
N SER A 547 -59.87 10.59 71.02
CA SER A 547 -58.65 11.02 71.74
C SER A 547 -57.45 10.14 71.39
N PHE A 548 -57.66 8.83 71.21
CA PHE A 548 -56.59 7.91 70.82
C PHE A 548 -56.13 8.11 69.37
N SER A 549 -57.06 8.45 68.46
CA SER A 549 -56.74 8.79 67.06
C SER A 549 -55.85 10.04 66.95
N ALA A 550 -56.06 11.04 67.81
CA ALA A 550 -55.20 12.22 67.90
C ALA A 550 -53.76 11.85 68.30
N VAL A 551 -53.58 11.00 69.31
CA VAL A 551 -52.26 10.46 69.70
C VAL A 551 -51.61 9.71 68.53
N LYS A 552 -52.35 8.83 67.85
CA LYS A 552 -51.83 8.06 66.72
C LYS A 552 -51.35 8.95 65.56
N SER A 553 -52.05 10.07 65.30
CA SER A 553 -51.65 11.05 64.29
C SER A 553 -50.36 11.79 64.68
N ALA A 554 -50.30 12.34 65.90
CA ALA A 554 -49.11 13.04 66.40
C ALA A 554 -47.88 12.10 66.50
N LEU A 555 -48.09 10.85 66.89
CA LEU A 555 -47.06 9.80 66.95
C LEU A 555 -46.48 9.48 65.57
N GLY A 556 -47.32 9.45 64.52
CA GLY A 556 -46.87 9.29 63.14
C GLY A 556 -45.97 10.46 62.70
N GLN A 557 -46.36 11.70 63.00
CA GLN A 557 -45.58 12.90 62.67
C GLN A 557 -44.26 12.94 63.46
N ALA A 558 -44.28 12.65 64.76
CA ALA A 558 -43.10 12.54 65.60
C ALA A 558 -42.08 11.51 65.08
N LYS A 559 -42.55 10.36 64.60
CA LYS A 559 -41.68 9.33 63.98
C LYS A 559 -41.06 9.78 62.67
N VAL A 560 -41.80 10.49 61.81
CA VAL A 560 -41.25 11.08 60.57
C VAL A 560 -40.19 12.14 60.88
N ILE A 561 -40.40 12.94 61.93
CA ILE A 561 -39.44 13.95 62.38
C ILE A 561 -38.18 13.33 63.01
N LEU A 562 -38.32 12.28 63.84
CA LEU A 562 -37.17 11.52 64.37
C LEU A 562 -36.37 10.78 63.28
N ALA A 563 -37.02 10.38 62.19
CA ALA A 563 -36.38 9.67 61.07
C ALA A 563 -35.69 10.62 60.06
N ASN A 564 -35.85 11.94 60.19
CA ASN A 564 -35.25 12.92 59.30
C ASN A 564 -33.87 13.37 59.85
N PRO A 565 -32.73 13.04 59.19
CA PRO A 565 -31.40 13.42 59.66
C PRO A 565 -31.13 14.93 59.59
N ASP A 566 -31.86 15.66 58.75
CA ASP A 566 -31.76 17.11 58.58
C ASP A 566 -32.76 17.88 59.49
N ALA A 567 -33.41 17.21 60.46
CA ALA A 567 -34.37 17.82 61.37
C ALA A 567 -33.73 18.84 62.34
N THR A 568 -34.39 19.99 62.52
CA THR A 568 -33.95 21.02 63.46
C THR A 568 -34.53 20.82 64.86
N GLN A 569 -33.84 21.29 65.90
CA GLN A 569 -34.34 21.26 67.29
C GLN A 569 -35.78 21.80 67.41
N ALA A 570 -36.09 22.94 66.80
CA ALA A 570 -37.45 23.50 66.80
C ALA A 570 -38.53 22.57 66.19
N GLN A 571 -38.16 21.65 65.28
CA GLN A 571 -39.07 20.61 64.77
C GLN A 571 -39.17 19.42 65.73
N ILE A 572 -38.09 19.05 66.41
CA ILE A 572 -38.11 18.05 67.50
C ILE A 572 -39.00 18.55 68.64
N ASP A 573 -38.79 19.79 69.09
CA ASP A 573 -39.53 20.44 70.18
C ASP A 573 -41.01 20.58 69.84
N ALA A 574 -41.34 20.96 68.59
CA ALA A 574 -42.71 21.04 68.11
C ALA A 574 -43.39 19.66 68.03
N ALA A 575 -42.70 18.64 67.52
CA ALA A 575 -43.22 17.27 67.49
C ALA A 575 -43.40 16.69 68.90
N TYR A 576 -42.51 17.01 69.84
CA TYR A 576 -42.65 16.67 71.26
C TYR A 576 -43.87 17.37 71.88
N GLY A 577 -44.02 18.68 71.68
CA GLY A 577 -45.17 19.44 72.16
C GLY A 577 -46.50 18.88 71.63
N GLN A 578 -46.57 18.60 70.31
CA GLN A 578 -47.76 18.03 69.67
C GLN A 578 -48.10 16.63 70.21
N LEU A 579 -47.11 15.73 70.33
CA LEU A 579 -47.34 14.39 70.85
C LEU A 579 -47.71 14.41 72.34
N ASN A 580 -47.06 15.26 73.13
CA ASN A 580 -47.32 15.40 74.57
C ASN A 580 -48.72 15.97 74.81
N GLN A 581 -49.12 17.00 74.06
CA GLN A 581 -50.47 17.56 74.11
C GLN A 581 -51.53 16.53 73.71
N ALA A 582 -51.28 15.72 72.67
CA ALA A 582 -52.20 14.66 72.27
C ALA A 582 -52.35 13.58 73.36
N ILE A 583 -51.25 13.19 74.02
CA ILE A 583 -51.25 12.23 75.14
C ILE A 583 -52.00 12.79 76.35
N GLN A 584 -51.81 14.07 76.68
CA GLN A 584 -52.56 14.75 77.76
C GLN A 584 -54.06 14.88 77.43
N GLY A 585 -54.42 14.88 76.15
CA GLY A 585 -55.80 14.89 75.67
C GLY A 585 -56.53 13.53 75.70
N LEU A 586 -55.92 12.47 76.23
CA LEU A 586 -56.53 11.14 76.32
C LEU A 586 -57.71 11.09 77.31
N VAL A 587 -58.90 10.74 76.81
CA VAL A 587 -60.14 10.64 77.61
C VAL A 587 -60.45 9.17 77.87
N ILE A 588 -60.53 8.78 79.15
CA ILE A 588 -60.82 7.40 79.57
C ILE A 588 -62.31 7.07 79.36
N VAL A 589 -62.61 5.82 78.98
CA VAL A 589 -63.99 5.31 78.92
C VAL A 589 -64.44 4.88 80.33
N GLU A 590 -65.19 5.72 81.03
CA GLU A 590 -65.78 5.35 82.32
C GLU A 590 -66.84 4.25 82.17
N LYS A 591 -66.89 3.34 83.15
CA LYS A 591 -67.79 2.19 83.16
C LYS A 591 -68.76 2.27 84.34
N ALA A 592 -69.96 2.77 84.08
CA ALA A 592 -71.01 2.98 85.09
C ALA A 592 -71.41 1.68 85.82
N ALA A 593 -71.78 1.81 87.10
CA ALA A 593 -72.12 0.69 87.97
C ALA A 593 -73.59 0.71 88.40
N VAL A 594 -74.31 -0.42 88.22
CA VAL A 594 -75.70 -0.60 88.70
C VAL A 594 -75.94 -2.05 89.15
N LYS A 595 -76.74 -2.19 90.21
CA LYS A 595 -77.48 -3.38 90.68
C LYS A 595 -78.79 -2.87 91.33
N PRO A 596 -79.85 -3.69 91.50
CA PRO A 596 -80.29 -4.83 90.68
C PRO A 596 -81.82 -4.86 90.44
N SER A 597 -82.30 -5.44 89.33
CA SER A 597 -83.68 -5.99 89.25
C SER A 597 -83.87 -6.98 88.08
N GLN A 598 -84.95 -7.76 88.17
CA GLN A 598 -85.44 -8.84 87.31
C GLN A 598 -86.82 -8.44 86.72
N PRO A 599 -87.46 -9.21 85.81
CA PRO A 599 -86.99 -10.28 84.90
C PRO A 599 -87.54 -10.12 83.44
N ALA A 600 -87.50 -11.22 82.66
CA ALA A 600 -88.36 -11.52 81.49
C ALA A 600 -88.04 -10.81 80.14
N VAL A 601 -88.32 -11.36 78.94
CA VAL A 601 -88.69 -12.74 78.50
C VAL A 601 -88.44 -12.90 76.98
N ASN A 602 -87.93 -14.06 76.52
CA ASN A 602 -87.95 -14.58 75.12
C ASN A 602 -87.28 -13.72 74.00
N GLN A 603 -86.92 -14.22 72.80
CA GLN A 603 -86.94 -15.57 72.20
C GLN A 603 -85.93 -15.66 71.03
N HIS A 604 -85.39 -16.87 70.76
CA HIS A 604 -84.87 -17.33 69.45
C HIS A 604 -83.67 -16.57 68.80
N LYS A 605 -82.82 -17.15 67.93
CA LYS A 605 -82.59 -18.51 67.38
C LYS A 605 -81.09 -18.55 66.99
N ALA A 606 -80.25 -19.52 67.35
CA ALA A 606 -80.12 -20.88 66.77
C ALA A 606 -80.14 -20.89 65.22
N THR A 607 -79.19 -21.47 64.49
CA THR A 607 -78.29 -22.62 64.76
C THR A 607 -76.83 -22.34 64.36
N ASP A 608 -75.77 -22.79 65.05
CA ASP A 608 -75.38 -24.16 65.46
C ASP A 608 -74.97 -25.03 64.23
N THR A 609 -73.70 -25.40 64.05
CA THR A 609 -73.05 -26.64 64.58
C THR A 609 -71.58 -26.69 64.04
N LYS A 610 -70.59 -27.45 64.55
CA LYS A 610 -70.43 -28.31 65.75
C LYS A 610 -68.94 -28.54 66.10
N THR A 611 -68.66 -28.72 67.40
CA THR A 611 -67.67 -29.63 68.07
C THR A 611 -66.49 -30.27 67.28
N LYS A 612 -65.29 -30.53 67.85
CA LYS A 612 -65.01 -31.03 69.22
C LYS A 612 -63.50 -30.96 69.61
N LEU A 613 -63.18 -30.89 70.90
CA LEU A 613 -61.85 -31.13 71.51
C LEU A 613 -61.86 -32.42 72.38
N PRO A 614 -60.71 -33.09 72.59
CA PRO A 614 -59.99 -33.10 73.91
C PRO A 614 -58.49 -32.70 73.78
N ARG A 615 -57.80 -32.06 74.75
CA ARG A 615 -57.19 -32.55 76.04
C ARG A 615 -56.14 -33.69 75.86
N THR A 616 -54.99 -33.81 76.56
CA THR A 616 -54.10 -33.04 77.52
C THR A 616 -52.78 -33.85 77.67
N GLY A 617 -51.65 -33.45 78.29
CA GLY A 617 -51.18 -32.26 79.04
C GLY A 617 -49.99 -32.63 79.99
N GLU A 618 -49.36 -31.64 80.68
CA GLU A 618 -48.43 -31.79 81.85
C GLU A 618 -47.02 -32.42 81.60
N ASN A 619 -45.92 -32.21 82.38
CA ASN A 619 -45.47 -31.32 83.50
C ASN A 619 -43.92 -31.47 83.68
N SER A 620 -43.10 -30.74 84.49
CA SER A 620 -43.16 -29.46 85.24
C SER A 620 -41.78 -29.11 85.90
N GLY A 621 -41.40 -27.83 86.08
CA GLY A 621 -40.27 -27.36 86.95
C GLY A 621 -38.91 -27.12 86.24
N GLN A 622 -37.89 -26.45 86.83
CA GLN A 622 -37.81 -25.65 88.07
C GLN A 622 -36.51 -24.78 88.12
N SER A 623 -36.49 -23.70 88.93
CA SER A 623 -35.33 -23.15 89.69
C SER A 623 -34.21 -22.25 89.06
N VAL A 624 -34.10 -21.01 89.60
CA VAL A 624 -32.90 -20.34 90.18
C VAL A 624 -31.79 -19.70 89.30
N LEU A 625 -31.84 -18.36 89.20
CA LEU A 625 -30.84 -17.33 89.58
C LEU A 625 -29.32 -17.52 89.32
N LEU A 626 -28.68 -16.54 88.63
CA LEU A 626 -27.47 -15.84 89.10
C LEU A 626 -27.17 -14.54 88.31
N VAL A 627 -26.35 -13.64 88.90
CA VAL A 627 -26.00 -12.28 88.44
C VAL A 627 -24.51 -12.04 88.64
N LEU A 628 -23.86 -11.29 87.72
CA LEU A 628 -22.66 -10.42 87.84
C LEU A 628 -22.31 -10.01 86.39
N ILE A 629 -22.23 -8.74 85.96
CA ILE A 629 -21.52 -7.54 86.46
C ILE A 629 -20.00 -7.70 86.45
N GLY A 630 -19.33 -6.90 85.61
CA GLY A 630 -17.87 -6.77 85.52
C GLY A 630 -17.53 -5.54 84.67
N SER A 631 -16.89 -4.53 85.25
CA SER A 631 -16.82 -3.17 84.69
C SER A 631 -15.39 -2.63 84.59
N LEU A 632 -15.18 -1.78 83.59
CA LEU A 632 -14.22 -0.65 83.57
C LEU A 632 -12.69 -0.91 83.52
N LEU A 633 -12.00 0.18 83.17
CA LEU A 633 -10.55 0.43 83.04
C LEU A 633 -9.92 -0.07 81.72
N VAL A 634 -9.35 0.76 80.82
CA VAL A 634 -8.52 2.00 80.87
C VAL A 634 -7.01 1.72 80.87
N GLY A 635 -6.34 2.31 79.88
CA GLY A 635 -4.88 2.38 79.72
C GLY A 635 -4.30 1.33 78.77
N SER A 636 -3.27 1.57 77.95
CA SER A 636 -2.69 2.79 77.33
C SER A 636 -1.33 2.41 76.74
N THR A 637 -1.12 2.68 75.43
CA THR A 637 0.19 2.89 74.76
C THR A 637 1.25 1.77 74.67
N ALA A 638 2.06 1.88 73.60
CA ALA A 638 3.45 1.38 73.44
C ALA A 638 3.72 -0.12 73.18
N ILE A 639 4.72 -0.55 72.38
CA ILE A 639 5.35 0.05 71.15
C ILE A 639 6.22 -1.03 70.42
N VAL A 640 6.14 -1.07 69.08
CA VAL A 640 7.20 -1.39 68.06
C VAL A 640 8.10 -2.66 68.18
N PHE A 641 8.11 -3.44 67.08
CA PHE A 641 9.15 -4.39 66.58
C PHE A 641 9.46 -5.72 67.33
N TYR A 642 9.46 -6.83 66.56
CA TYR A 642 10.71 -7.34 65.96
C TYR A 642 10.48 -8.13 64.64
N ARG A 643 11.57 -8.32 63.89
CA ARG A 643 11.70 -9.10 62.62
C ARG A 643 11.42 -10.61 62.86
N ARG A 644 11.36 -11.52 61.87
CA ARG A 644 12.28 -11.73 60.71
C ARG A 644 11.84 -12.96 59.86
N ARG A 645 12.33 -13.06 58.61
CA ARG A 645 12.45 -14.29 57.76
C ARG A 645 11.13 -14.91 57.22
N ARG A 646 11.12 -15.66 56.11
CA ARG A 646 11.95 -15.73 54.86
C ARG A 646 11.32 -16.78 53.91
N HIS A 647 11.28 -16.53 52.60
CA HIS A 647 10.89 -17.50 51.54
C HIS A 647 9.44 -18.04 51.62
N ASN A 648 8.87 -18.59 50.54
CA ASN A 648 9.40 -18.65 49.16
C ASN A 648 9.01 -17.43 48.35
#